data_AF-A0A8H4SM10-F1
#
_entry.id   AF-A0A8H4SM10-F1
#
_cell.length_a   1.000
_cell.length_b   1.000
_cell.length_c   1.000
_cell.angle_alpha   90.00
_cell.angle_beta   90.00
_cell.angle_gamma   90.00
#
_symmetry.space_group_name_H-M   'P 1'
#
loop_
_entity.id
_entity.type
_entity.pdbx_description
1 polymer ?
#
loop_
_entity_poly.entity_id
_entity_poly.type
_entity_poly.pdbx_seq_one_letter_code
_entity_poly.pdbx_strand_id
1 'polypeptide(L)'
;MRASSISALACFVAFTAAQTFQRLGGCPDLGCIFPPDQVDFLAGQYFDIRLEVHSPVNGSEARVGEPDENFTFTIAKKGNGKGKDSAPVTATEYFKIDEPELERWDFTWFEDRFAEDAEKPSLVNVTSKIYRRIALYEPGEYEATLTYYGEQKTVANWLVRDLPTKRRAKNVVMFVGDGMTTNMITAARLIAHRSINGKYLTKMALDKFPVLGHQMTHSMDSFITDSANSATALYTGHKTTVNALGVYVDSSSDAFDDPKFETIAEIFRRQHPKSGVGIVSTAFLADATPAGLAAHTSDRGEYDHVIGAFYEGLKDYEWTNWDGPDVLLGAGAEDFLESEETRDYYKLFAEKGYNVAWNNTALNNAPTDEKLLGVFQKSNLATWLDRNVYQSNLYNQSNYPDGSDRDADDLPGLKDMTLKAIDVLDKRHRKDGWFLMSEAASIDKQMHTLDYDRALGELLELDDTVRATIEKLEKLGQLEDTLIVVTADHGHGFDVTGSVDTEYMEAQEDDRSKRNAVGYYENSGLSQYTVAGSNALRYSEGVHFPAQWDPRYTLHSGVGAFPDHREDYRVHSEGPREPAVKDEKKGYVANYKDAVSGFMVDGTLPLDAAQGVHSLTDVPVFARGPCQELFGGVYSSIDIFFNMAECLGLSETKRNGKPPHGGKA
;
A
#
# COMPACT_ATOMS: atom_id res chain seq x y z
N MET A 1 -36.26 -18.86 16.44
CA MET A 1 -36.45 -17.40 16.26
C MET A 1 -35.24 -16.91 15.51
N ARG A 2 -35.50 -16.30 14.36
CA ARG A 2 -34.52 -15.83 13.38
C ARG A 2 -33.95 -14.47 13.78
N ALA A 3 -32.82 -14.16 13.15
CA ALA A 3 -32.21 -12.85 12.92
C ALA A 3 -31.31 -12.31 14.05
N SER A 4 -30.01 -12.37 13.79
CA SER A 4 -29.10 -11.22 13.96
C SER A 4 -28.12 -11.25 12.79
N SER A 5 -28.43 -10.47 11.77
CA SER A 5 -27.53 -10.10 10.69
C SER A 5 -26.43 -9.22 11.30
N ILE A 6 -25.19 -9.70 11.30
CA ILE A 6 -24.02 -8.84 11.57
C ILE A 6 -23.55 -8.38 10.20
N SER A 7 -24.02 -7.20 9.78
CA SER A 7 -23.30 -6.41 8.79
C SER A 7 -21.95 -6.08 9.43
N ALA A 8 -20.89 -6.72 8.96
CA ALA A 8 -19.53 -6.25 9.18
C ALA A 8 -19.40 -4.93 8.41
N LEU A 9 -19.86 -3.84 9.03
CA LEU A 9 -19.44 -2.51 8.65
C LEU A 9 -17.93 -2.53 8.87
N ALA A 10 -17.15 -2.55 7.79
CA ALA A 10 -15.79 -2.06 7.83
C ALA A 10 -15.91 -0.64 8.39
N CYS A 11 -15.68 -0.48 9.69
CA CYS A 11 -15.58 0.84 10.29
C CYS A 11 -14.35 1.46 9.64
N PHE A 12 -14.57 2.25 8.58
CA PHE A 12 -13.67 3.30 8.18
C PHE A 12 -13.41 4.12 9.45
N VAL A 13 -12.29 3.84 10.09
CA VAL A 13 -11.79 4.61 11.22
C VAL A 13 -11.63 6.01 10.66
N ALA A 14 -12.30 6.98 11.28
CA ALA A 14 -12.11 8.38 10.96
C ALA A 14 -10.62 8.67 11.11
N PHE A 15 -9.95 8.91 9.99
CA PHE A 15 -8.55 9.27 9.96
C PHE A 15 -8.39 10.55 10.78
N THR A 16 -7.63 10.46 11.87
CA THR A 16 -7.12 11.64 12.54
C THR A 16 -6.08 12.25 11.60
N ALA A 17 -6.49 13.27 10.83
CA ALA A 17 -5.59 14.00 9.97
C ALA A 17 -4.40 14.53 10.80
N ALA A 18 -3.19 14.31 10.30
CA ALA A 18 -2.00 14.90 10.89
C ALA A 18 -2.20 16.42 11.01
N GLN A 19 -1.91 17.01 12.19
CA GLN A 19 -2.18 18.41 12.48
C GLN A 19 -1.21 19.36 11.77
N THR A 20 -1.31 19.41 10.45
CA THR A 20 -0.94 20.54 9.63
C THR A 20 -2.20 20.95 8.87
N PHE A 21 -2.82 22.04 9.31
CA PHE A 21 -3.93 22.65 8.60
C PHE A 21 -3.34 23.35 7.38
N GLN A 22 -3.06 22.58 6.33
CA GLN A 22 -2.80 23.09 4.99
C GLN A 22 -4.10 22.98 4.18
N ARG A 23 -4.37 23.94 3.27
CA ARG A 23 -5.58 23.87 2.42
C ARG A 23 -5.59 22.58 1.61
N LEU A 24 -4.47 22.30 0.94
CA LEU A 24 -4.19 21.10 0.15
C LEU A 24 -2.68 20.84 0.18
N GLY A 25 -2.26 19.57 0.21
CA GLY A 25 -0.84 19.17 0.32
C GLY A 25 0.07 19.72 -0.78
N GLY A 26 -0.47 19.91 -1.99
CA GLY A 26 0.26 20.43 -3.15
C GLY A 26 0.09 21.93 -3.42
N CYS A 27 -0.59 22.68 -2.55
CA CYS A 27 -0.94 24.07 -2.80
C CYS A 27 -0.37 25.05 -1.75
N PRO A 28 0.80 25.67 -2.02
CA PRO A 28 1.51 26.48 -1.03
C PRO A 28 0.96 27.91 -0.85
N ASP A 29 0.14 28.41 -1.77
CA ASP A 29 -0.42 29.77 -1.75
C ASP A 29 -1.83 29.72 -2.39
N LEU A 30 -2.35 30.83 -2.92
CA LEU A 30 -3.65 30.91 -3.58
C LEU A 30 -3.68 30.27 -4.98
N GLY A 31 -2.54 30.09 -5.64
CA GLY A 31 -2.45 29.38 -6.92
C GLY A 31 -1.88 27.98 -6.73
N CYS A 32 -2.60 26.96 -7.18
CA CYS A 32 -2.19 25.56 -7.09
C CYS A 32 -1.79 25.02 -8.46
N ILE A 33 -0.71 24.24 -8.51
CA ILE A 33 -0.31 23.45 -9.68
C ILE A 33 -0.22 22.00 -9.20
N PHE A 34 -0.98 21.12 -9.83
CA PHE A 34 -0.82 19.67 -9.70
C PHE A 34 -0.39 19.15 -11.07
N PRO A 35 0.74 18.44 -11.22
CA PRO A 35 1.67 18.00 -10.16
C PRO A 35 2.43 19.16 -9.50
N PRO A 36 2.68 19.12 -8.18
CA PRO A 36 3.31 20.22 -7.45
C PRO A 36 4.81 20.40 -7.78
N ASP A 37 5.46 21.34 -7.08
CA ASP A 37 6.91 21.55 -7.18
C ASP A 37 7.70 20.30 -6.73
N GLN A 38 8.92 20.14 -7.26
CA GLN A 38 9.84 19.03 -6.96
C GLN A 38 9.31 17.64 -7.33
N VAL A 39 8.54 17.55 -8.42
CA VAL A 39 8.03 16.27 -8.94
C VAL A 39 8.95 15.71 -10.02
N ASP A 40 9.20 14.40 -9.94
CA ASP A 40 9.99 13.66 -10.91
C ASP A 40 9.07 12.91 -11.89
N PHE A 41 9.47 12.83 -13.16
CA PHE A 41 8.71 12.14 -14.20
C PHE A 41 9.57 11.10 -14.91
N LEU A 42 8.94 10.00 -15.28
CA LEU A 42 9.47 9.10 -16.29
C LEU A 42 9.15 9.68 -17.68
N ALA A 43 10.14 9.75 -18.57
CA ALA A 43 9.90 10.25 -19.91
C ALA A 43 8.80 9.44 -20.62
N GLY A 44 7.77 10.12 -21.09
CA GLY A 44 6.60 9.53 -21.77
C GLY A 44 5.54 8.91 -20.84
N GLN A 45 5.64 9.06 -19.52
CA GLN A 45 4.55 8.75 -18.59
C GLN A 45 3.37 9.71 -18.82
N TYR A 46 2.15 9.18 -18.89
CA TYR A 46 0.95 10.01 -18.95
C TYR A 46 0.59 10.56 -17.57
N PHE A 47 0.17 11.82 -17.55
CA PHE A 47 -0.33 12.51 -16.37
C PHE A 47 -1.32 13.62 -16.76
N ASP A 48 -2.07 14.10 -15.79
CA ASP A 48 -2.92 15.28 -15.91
C ASP A 48 -2.24 16.49 -15.23
N ILE A 49 -2.53 17.71 -15.71
CA ILE A 49 -2.22 18.95 -14.97
C ILE A 49 -3.52 19.59 -14.51
N ARG A 50 -3.73 19.76 -13.21
CA ARG A 50 -4.78 20.61 -12.64
C ARG A 50 -4.18 21.94 -12.19
N LEU A 51 -4.86 23.03 -12.53
CA LEU A 51 -4.58 24.37 -12.05
C LEU A 51 -5.76 24.86 -11.24
N GLU A 52 -5.51 25.43 -10.07
CA GLU A 52 -6.56 26.07 -9.27
C GLU A 52 -6.11 27.46 -8.87
N VAL A 53 -7.04 28.41 -8.85
CA VAL A 53 -6.86 29.72 -8.25
C VAL A 53 -7.93 29.92 -7.20
N HIS A 54 -7.48 30.03 -5.95
CA HIS A 54 -8.32 30.13 -4.76
C HIS A 54 -8.62 31.59 -4.42
N SER A 55 -9.80 31.81 -3.86
CA SER A 55 -10.24 33.07 -3.28
C SER A 55 -10.96 32.82 -1.94
N PRO A 56 -10.21 32.72 -0.83
CA PRO A 56 -10.80 32.60 0.50
C PRO A 56 -11.71 33.79 0.82
N VAL A 57 -12.91 33.51 1.30
CA VAL A 57 -13.96 34.52 1.62
C VAL A 57 -13.82 35.03 3.05
N ASN A 58 -13.37 34.17 3.96
CA ASN A 58 -13.11 34.43 5.37
C ASN A 58 -11.79 33.75 5.80
N GLY A 59 -11.45 33.89 7.08
CA GLY A 59 -10.19 33.38 7.61
C GLY A 59 -9.02 34.35 7.46
N SER A 60 -7.83 33.87 7.79
CA SER A 60 -6.56 34.60 7.77
C SER A 60 -6.11 35.01 6.36
N GLU A 61 -6.52 34.26 5.34
CA GLU A 61 -6.18 34.49 3.93
C GLU A 61 -7.33 35.15 3.13
N ALA A 62 -8.35 35.66 3.82
CA ALA A 62 -9.52 36.26 3.20
C ALA A 62 -9.17 37.39 2.24
N ARG A 63 -9.80 37.38 1.06
CA ARG A 63 -9.65 38.43 0.04
C ARG A 63 -10.99 38.87 -0.52
N VAL A 64 -10.99 40.05 -1.14
CA VAL A 64 -12.19 40.61 -1.78
C VAL A 64 -12.16 40.29 -3.28
N GLY A 65 -13.24 39.68 -3.76
CA GLY A 65 -13.48 39.42 -5.18
C GLY A 65 -13.51 37.94 -5.53
N GLU A 66 -13.93 37.65 -6.75
CA GLU A 66 -13.97 36.30 -7.29
C GLU A 66 -12.56 35.73 -7.55
N PRO A 67 -12.42 34.39 -7.60
CA PRO A 67 -11.20 33.76 -8.06
C PRO A 67 -10.88 34.13 -9.51
N ASP A 68 -9.60 34.37 -9.81
CA ASP A 68 -9.15 34.83 -11.13
C ASP A 68 -9.58 33.84 -12.21
N GLU A 69 -10.16 34.33 -13.30
CA GLU A 69 -10.54 33.53 -14.47
C GLU A 69 -9.58 33.69 -15.65
N ASN A 70 -8.73 34.71 -15.58
CA ASN A 70 -7.77 35.07 -16.62
C ASN A 70 -6.35 34.64 -16.26
N PHE A 71 -6.20 33.68 -15.33
CA PHE A 71 -4.90 33.11 -15.02
C PHE A 71 -4.30 32.45 -16.27
N THR A 72 -2.98 32.49 -16.32
CA THR A 72 -2.20 31.94 -17.45
C THR A 72 -1.22 30.90 -16.94
N PHE A 73 -0.95 29.90 -17.76
CA PHE A 73 -0.04 28.82 -17.42
C PHE A 73 0.96 28.59 -18.53
N THR A 74 2.24 28.54 -18.16
CA THR A 74 3.36 28.37 -19.08
C THR A 74 4.30 27.28 -18.62
N ILE A 75 4.93 26.61 -19.58
CA ILE A 75 5.95 25.59 -19.36
C ILE A 75 7.22 26.03 -20.10
N ALA A 76 8.35 25.90 -19.43
CA ALA A 76 9.67 26.14 -20.01
C ALA A 76 10.61 25.00 -19.65
N LYS A 77 11.40 24.52 -20.61
CA LYS A 77 12.51 23.61 -20.33
C LYS A 77 13.74 24.42 -19.90
N LYS A 78 14.31 24.15 -18.72
CA LYS A 78 15.55 24.81 -18.26
C LYS A 78 16.74 24.26 -19.06
N GLY A 79 17.44 25.15 -19.76
CA GLY A 79 18.53 24.77 -20.66
C GLY A 79 19.91 24.86 -20.02
N ASN A 80 20.70 23.79 -20.12
CA ASN A 80 22.17 23.88 -20.11
C ASN A 80 22.68 24.30 -21.51
N GLY A 81 22.39 25.55 -21.92
CA GLY A 81 23.06 26.21 -23.06
C GLY A 81 22.15 26.66 -24.23
N LYS A 82 22.05 27.99 -24.38
CA LYS A 82 21.72 28.78 -25.59
C LYS A 82 20.88 28.09 -26.70
N GLY A 83 19.58 28.39 -26.72
CA GLY A 83 18.66 28.12 -27.85
C GLY A 83 17.27 28.74 -27.61
N LYS A 84 16.44 28.84 -28.66
CA LYS A 84 15.04 29.35 -28.59
C LYS A 84 14.08 28.44 -27.80
N ASP A 85 14.52 27.22 -27.48
CA ASP A 85 13.70 26.16 -26.87
C ASP A 85 13.57 26.26 -25.33
N SER A 86 14.06 27.35 -24.73
CA SER A 86 13.97 27.62 -23.29
C SER A 86 13.01 28.78 -22.93
N ALA A 87 12.29 29.33 -23.91
CA ALA A 87 11.31 30.38 -23.65
C ALA A 87 10.03 29.76 -23.07
N PRO A 88 9.40 30.36 -22.04
CA PRO A 88 8.09 29.92 -21.57
C PRO A 88 7.06 29.99 -22.70
N VAL A 89 6.36 28.88 -22.91
CA VAL A 89 5.24 28.74 -23.87
C VAL A 89 3.99 28.28 -23.12
N THR A 90 2.80 28.48 -23.67
CA THR A 90 1.58 27.98 -23.02
C THR A 90 1.54 26.45 -23.03
N ALA A 91 0.82 25.84 -22.08
CA ALA A 91 0.64 24.38 -22.08
C ALA A 91 -0.04 23.87 -23.37
N THR A 92 -0.98 24.64 -23.92
CA THR A 92 -1.63 24.36 -25.20
C THR A 92 -0.64 24.34 -26.36
N GLU A 93 0.28 25.30 -26.44
CA GLU A 93 1.34 25.33 -27.45
C GLU A 93 2.32 24.16 -27.26
N TYR A 94 2.73 23.89 -26.02
CA TYR A 94 3.70 22.85 -25.70
C TYR A 94 3.18 21.43 -26.02
N PHE A 95 2.00 21.08 -25.49
CA PHE A 95 1.43 19.73 -25.66
C PHE A 95 0.68 19.54 -26.97
N LYS A 96 0.33 20.64 -27.66
CA LYS A 96 -0.48 20.69 -28.88
C LYS A 96 -1.89 20.16 -28.62
N ILE A 97 -2.53 20.74 -27.63
CA ILE A 97 -3.89 20.45 -27.18
C ILE A 97 -4.69 21.75 -27.15
N ASP A 98 -6.01 21.63 -27.13
CA ASP A 98 -6.90 22.77 -26.96
C ASP A 98 -6.88 23.27 -25.51
N GLU A 99 -7.19 24.55 -25.32
CA GLU A 99 -7.33 25.12 -23.98
C GLU A 99 -8.56 24.49 -23.30
N PRO A 100 -8.44 23.94 -22.09
CA PRO A 100 -9.57 23.36 -21.39
C PRO A 100 -10.59 24.42 -20.97
N GLU A 101 -11.82 23.98 -20.76
CA GLU A 101 -12.88 24.84 -20.24
C GLU A 101 -12.57 25.30 -18.82
N LEU A 102 -13.11 26.46 -18.45
CA LEU A 102 -12.96 27.02 -17.11
C LEU A 102 -14.00 26.38 -16.19
N GLU A 103 -13.55 25.83 -15.08
CA GLU A 103 -14.39 25.22 -14.05
C GLU A 103 -14.45 26.12 -12.81
N ARG A 104 -15.53 26.00 -12.03
CA ARG A 104 -15.76 26.79 -10.81
C ARG A 104 -16.49 25.96 -9.77
N TRP A 105 -16.03 26.05 -8.53
CA TRP A 105 -16.69 25.46 -7.35
C TRP A 105 -16.25 26.22 -6.08
N ASP A 106 -16.75 25.75 -4.94
CA ASP A 106 -16.28 26.16 -3.63
C ASP A 106 -15.99 24.94 -2.76
N PHE A 107 -15.15 25.15 -1.74
CA PHE A 107 -14.90 24.16 -0.70
C PHE A 107 -14.66 24.87 0.64
N THR A 108 -14.60 24.08 1.71
CA THR A 108 -14.35 24.60 3.05
C THR A 108 -13.18 23.89 3.71
N TRP A 109 -12.43 24.62 4.53
CA TRP A 109 -11.29 24.06 5.26
C TRP A 109 -11.14 24.73 6.63
N PHE A 110 -10.54 24.04 7.59
CA PHE A 110 -10.20 24.63 8.89
C PHE A 110 -8.75 25.12 8.86
N GLU A 111 -8.51 26.36 9.30
CA GLU A 111 -7.15 26.95 9.31
C GLU A 111 -6.32 26.49 10.51
N ASP A 112 -6.99 26.11 11.59
CA ASP A 112 -6.38 25.60 12.80
C ASP A 112 -7.39 24.81 13.65
N ARG A 113 -6.90 24.24 14.76
CA ARG A 113 -7.72 23.46 15.69
C ARG A 113 -8.75 24.32 16.42
N PHE A 114 -8.50 25.62 16.60
CA PHE A 114 -9.48 26.50 17.21
C PHE A 114 -10.66 26.78 16.28
N ALA A 115 -10.42 26.88 14.97
CA ALA A 115 -11.44 26.99 13.95
C ALA A 115 -12.29 25.72 13.87
N GLU A 116 -11.64 24.55 13.92
CA GLU A 116 -12.31 23.24 13.96
C GLU A 116 -13.17 23.08 15.23
N ASP A 117 -12.59 23.29 16.41
CA ASP A 117 -13.31 23.20 17.70
C ASP A 117 -14.46 24.22 17.79
N ALA A 118 -14.35 25.35 17.09
CA ALA A 118 -15.39 26.38 17.01
C ALA A 118 -16.41 26.14 15.90
N GLU A 119 -16.26 25.09 15.08
CA GLU A 119 -17.06 24.79 13.89
C GLU A 119 -17.13 25.99 12.92
N LYS A 120 -16.00 26.67 12.73
CA LYS A 120 -15.86 27.86 11.88
C LYS A 120 -14.89 27.62 10.73
N PRO A 121 -15.29 26.89 9.68
CA PRO A 121 -14.43 26.70 8.54
C PRO A 121 -14.30 27.98 7.71
N SER A 122 -13.19 28.08 6.99
CA SER A 122 -12.97 29.07 5.95
C SER A 122 -13.55 28.58 4.62
N LEU A 123 -14.41 29.37 3.99
CA LEU A 123 -14.96 29.15 2.65
C LEU A 123 -13.98 29.66 1.59
N VAL A 124 -13.74 28.86 0.56
CA VAL A 124 -12.80 29.17 -0.52
C VAL A 124 -13.50 28.96 -1.85
N ASN A 125 -13.59 30.04 -2.65
CA ASN A 125 -14.07 29.95 -4.03
C ASN A 125 -12.90 29.60 -4.95
N VAL A 126 -13.13 28.72 -5.93
CA VAL A 126 -12.10 28.20 -6.83
C VAL A 126 -12.48 28.47 -8.29
N THR A 127 -11.50 28.89 -9.08
CA THR A 127 -11.54 28.74 -10.54
C THR A 127 -10.46 27.75 -10.96
N SER A 128 -10.77 26.84 -11.87
CA SER A 128 -9.85 25.78 -12.28
C SER A 128 -9.83 25.51 -13.79
N LYS A 129 -8.77 24.84 -14.23
CA LYS A 129 -8.58 24.24 -15.55
C LYS A 129 -7.83 22.92 -15.39
N ILE A 130 -8.19 21.92 -16.19
CA ILE A 130 -7.48 20.64 -16.24
C ILE A 130 -7.02 20.26 -17.64
N TYR A 131 -5.74 19.92 -17.78
CA TYR A 131 -5.14 19.37 -18.99
C TYR A 131 -5.00 17.87 -18.81
N ARG A 132 -5.84 17.09 -19.52
CA ARG A 132 -5.89 15.64 -19.38
C ARG A 132 -4.88 14.93 -20.30
N ARG A 133 -4.29 13.86 -19.79
CA ARG A 133 -3.45 12.89 -20.52
C ARG A 133 -2.41 13.54 -21.44
N ILE A 134 -1.40 14.10 -20.80
CA ILE A 134 -0.22 14.68 -21.44
C ILE A 134 1.04 13.94 -21.01
N ALA A 135 2.16 14.21 -21.68
CA ALA A 135 3.44 13.57 -21.38
C ALA A 135 4.61 14.51 -21.68
N LEU A 136 5.64 14.41 -20.84
CA LEU A 136 6.96 15.01 -21.08
C LEU A 136 7.89 13.93 -21.63
N TYR A 137 8.42 14.12 -22.85
CA TYR A 137 9.23 13.10 -23.53
C TYR A 137 10.73 13.38 -23.45
N GLU A 138 11.16 14.61 -23.23
CA GLU A 138 12.58 14.92 -23.24
C GLU A 138 13.11 14.99 -21.80
N PRO A 139 14.17 14.25 -21.44
CA PRO A 139 14.81 14.41 -20.15
C PRO A 139 15.29 15.84 -19.91
N GLY A 140 15.29 16.24 -18.64
CA GLY A 140 15.73 17.55 -18.18
C GLY A 140 14.79 18.20 -17.18
N GLU A 141 15.16 19.39 -16.74
CA GLU A 141 14.38 20.21 -15.81
C GLU A 141 13.35 21.06 -16.57
N TYR A 142 12.16 21.14 -16.00
CA TYR A 142 11.04 21.94 -16.51
C TYR A 142 10.57 22.89 -15.42
N GLU A 143 10.15 24.08 -15.83
CA GLU A 143 9.52 25.09 -14.98
C GLU A 143 8.09 25.31 -15.48
N ALA A 144 7.13 24.97 -14.64
CA ALA A 144 5.70 25.21 -14.84
C ALA A 144 5.30 26.42 -14.00
N THR A 145 4.79 27.47 -14.65
CA THR A 145 4.46 28.75 -13.99
C THR A 145 2.99 29.08 -14.20
N LEU A 146 2.23 29.11 -13.11
CA LEU A 146 0.88 29.66 -13.05
C LEU A 146 0.97 31.13 -12.64
N THR A 147 0.47 32.04 -13.48
CA THR A 147 0.38 33.48 -13.18
C THR A 147 -1.08 33.87 -12.99
N TYR A 148 -1.40 34.50 -11.87
CA TYR A 148 -2.76 34.81 -11.44
C TYR A 148 -2.79 36.13 -10.66
N TYR A 149 -3.98 36.73 -10.52
CA TYR A 149 -4.19 38.05 -9.92
C TYR A 149 -3.19 39.12 -10.42
N GLY A 150 -2.94 39.12 -11.73
CA GLY A 150 -2.05 40.07 -12.41
C GLY A 150 -0.56 39.66 -12.41
N GLU A 151 0.07 39.65 -11.23
CA GLU A 151 1.54 39.44 -11.11
C GLU A 151 1.93 38.30 -10.15
N GLN A 152 0.98 37.69 -9.43
CA GLN A 152 1.27 36.59 -8.51
C GLN A 152 1.60 35.32 -9.30
N LYS A 153 2.48 34.50 -8.74
CA LYS A 153 2.99 33.30 -9.42
C LYS A 153 3.15 32.12 -8.47
N THR A 154 2.70 30.98 -8.93
CA THR A 154 3.10 29.67 -8.42
C THR A 154 4.04 29.04 -9.44
N VAL A 155 5.18 28.54 -8.97
CA VAL A 155 6.20 27.91 -9.82
C VAL A 155 6.42 26.49 -9.33
N ALA A 156 6.27 25.52 -10.22
CA ALA A 156 6.60 24.12 -9.99
C ALA A 156 7.78 23.72 -10.89
N ASN A 157 8.84 23.20 -10.28
CA ASN A 157 10.00 22.66 -10.96
C ASN A 157 9.83 21.14 -11.05
N TRP A 158 9.92 20.62 -12.26
CA TRP A 158 9.76 19.21 -12.56
C TRP A 158 11.03 18.64 -13.15
N LEU A 159 11.37 17.40 -12.80
CA LEU A 159 12.53 16.69 -13.34
C LEU A 159 12.08 15.48 -14.16
N VAL A 160 12.26 15.53 -15.48
CA VAL A 160 12.13 14.32 -16.30
C VAL A 160 13.45 13.57 -16.24
N ARG A 161 13.48 12.42 -15.56
CA ARG A 161 14.71 11.64 -15.32
C ARG A 161 15.25 11.06 -16.63
N ASP A 162 16.57 11.16 -16.82
CA ASP A 162 17.27 10.56 -17.96
C ASP A 162 17.55 9.08 -17.68
N LEU A 163 16.53 8.23 -17.88
CA LEU A 163 16.60 6.79 -17.69
C LEU A 163 16.84 6.05 -19.01
N PRO A 164 17.63 4.96 -19.01
CA PRO A 164 17.89 4.20 -20.22
C PRO A 164 16.61 3.51 -20.73
N THR A 165 16.47 3.46 -22.05
CA THR A 165 15.32 2.83 -22.72
C THR A 165 15.52 1.34 -23.00
N LYS A 166 16.68 0.80 -22.63
CA LYS A 166 17.03 -0.60 -22.88
C LYS A 166 16.62 -1.46 -21.69
N ARG A 167 15.60 -2.29 -21.92
CA ARG A 167 15.15 -3.33 -20.98
C ARG A 167 16.28 -4.29 -20.58
N ARG A 168 16.41 -4.51 -19.26
CA ARG A 168 17.39 -5.40 -18.61
C ARG A 168 16.73 -6.59 -17.91
N ALA A 169 15.56 -6.39 -17.31
CA ALA A 169 14.70 -7.46 -16.80
C ALA A 169 13.51 -7.69 -17.74
N LYS A 170 13.10 -8.95 -17.92
CA LYS A 170 11.82 -9.28 -18.55
C LYS A 170 10.71 -9.28 -17.51
N ASN A 171 10.97 -9.78 -16.31
CA ASN A 171 9.93 -9.91 -15.31
C ASN A 171 10.28 -9.10 -14.06
N VAL A 172 9.26 -8.67 -13.35
CA VAL A 172 9.40 -8.13 -11.99
C VAL A 172 8.48 -8.92 -11.07
N VAL A 173 9.03 -9.37 -9.94
CA VAL A 173 8.23 -9.78 -8.77
C VAL A 173 8.50 -8.75 -7.68
N MET A 174 7.47 -8.00 -7.31
CA MET A 174 7.51 -7.06 -6.20
C MET A 174 6.72 -7.64 -5.03
N PHE A 175 7.43 -7.93 -3.95
CA PHE A 175 6.83 -8.31 -2.69
C PHE A 175 6.66 -7.09 -1.80
N VAL A 176 5.45 -6.92 -1.25
CA VAL A 176 5.13 -5.88 -0.27
C VAL A 176 4.78 -6.56 1.05
N GLY A 177 5.62 -6.44 2.06
CA GLY A 177 5.23 -6.75 3.44
C GLY A 177 4.62 -5.49 4.05
N ASP A 178 3.30 -5.35 4.01
CA ASP A 178 2.60 -4.16 4.50
C ASP A 178 3.00 -3.89 5.97
N GLY A 179 3.45 -2.68 6.29
CA GLY A 179 3.90 -2.31 7.62
C GLY A 179 5.23 -2.92 8.12
N MET A 180 5.92 -3.73 7.31
CA MET A 180 7.11 -4.50 7.70
C MET A 180 8.35 -3.61 7.98
N THR A 181 8.95 -3.77 9.15
CA THR A 181 10.21 -3.07 9.53
C THR A 181 11.39 -4.01 9.76
N THR A 182 12.61 -3.43 9.74
CA THR A 182 13.85 -4.16 10.07
C THR A 182 13.82 -4.80 11.47
N ASN A 183 13.13 -4.17 12.42
CA ASN A 183 12.96 -4.70 13.77
C ASN A 183 12.10 -5.97 13.78
N MET A 184 11.00 -5.97 13.01
CA MET A 184 10.17 -7.17 12.83
C MET A 184 10.94 -8.31 12.17
N ILE A 185 11.70 -8.01 11.11
CA ILE A 185 12.56 -9.02 10.44
C ILE A 185 13.55 -9.61 11.45
N THR A 186 14.10 -8.79 12.34
CA THR A 186 15.02 -9.24 13.39
C THR A 186 14.32 -10.14 14.42
N ALA A 187 13.11 -9.78 14.85
CA ALA A 187 12.29 -10.59 15.74
C ALA A 187 11.88 -11.93 15.09
N ALA A 188 11.35 -11.89 13.87
CA ALA A 188 10.99 -13.07 13.08
C ALA A 188 12.20 -14.01 12.88
N ARG A 189 13.37 -13.45 12.58
CA ARG A 189 14.61 -14.23 12.47
C ARG A 189 14.93 -14.96 13.78
N LEU A 190 14.75 -14.29 14.92
CA LEU A 190 15.04 -14.85 16.23
C LEU A 190 14.08 -15.99 16.60
N ILE A 191 12.78 -15.87 16.31
CA ILE A 191 11.81 -16.91 16.63
C ILE A 191 11.93 -18.13 15.71
N ALA A 192 12.25 -17.93 14.43
CA ALA A 192 12.32 -19.01 13.45
C ALA A 192 13.69 -19.72 13.40
N HIS A 193 14.79 -18.98 13.54
CA HIS A 193 16.13 -19.52 13.32
C HIS A 193 16.87 -19.77 14.62
N ARG A 194 17.11 -21.05 14.91
CA ARG A 194 17.89 -21.49 16.08
C ARG A 194 19.27 -20.84 16.12
N SER A 195 19.64 -20.33 17.29
CA SER A 195 20.97 -19.84 17.63
C SER A 195 21.66 -20.78 18.62
N ILE A 196 22.97 -21.02 18.44
CA ILE A 196 23.82 -21.72 19.42
C ILE A 196 24.99 -20.81 19.74
N ASN A 197 25.20 -20.51 21.03
CA ASN A 197 26.24 -19.59 21.51
C ASN A 197 26.23 -18.23 20.79
N GLY A 198 25.04 -17.69 20.52
CA GLY A 198 24.87 -16.41 19.83
C GLY A 198 25.01 -16.45 18.31
N LYS A 199 25.25 -17.63 17.71
CA LYS A 199 25.34 -17.79 16.25
C LYS A 199 24.09 -18.47 15.68
N TYR A 200 23.39 -17.77 14.78
CA TYR A 200 22.33 -18.36 13.96
C TYR A 200 22.86 -19.53 13.13
N LEU A 201 22.13 -20.64 13.14
CA LEU A 201 22.49 -21.85 12.38
C LEU A 201 22.04 -21.78 10.92
N THR A 202 21.02 -20.98 10.63
CA THR A 202 20.44 -20.76 9.30
C THR A 202 20.09 -19.29 9.14
N LYS A 203 19.70 -18.89 7.93
CA LYS A 203 19.34 -17.52 7.56
C LYS A 203 17.98 -17.52 6.89
N MET A 204 17.26 -16.41 7.03
CA MET A 204 16.06 -16.11 6.25
C MET A 204 16.38 -16.08 4.74
N ALA A 205 15.37 -16.18 3.88
CA ALA A 205 15.53 -15.96 2.45
C ALA A 205 15.92 -14.50 2.16
N LEU A 206 15.30 -13.55 2.86
CA LEU A 206 15.63 -12.12 2.82
C LEU A 206 17.12 -11.87 3.11
N ASP A 207 17.68 -12.53 4.13
CA ASP A 207 19.10 -12.41 4.53
C ASP A 207 20.11 -12.90 3.46
N LYS A 208 19.63 -13.53 2.38
CA LYS A 208 20.45 -14.06 1.27
C LYS A 208 20.38 -13.19 0.02
N PHE A 209 19.64 -12.07 0.06
CA PHE A 209 19.63 -11.12 -1.04
C PHE A 209 21.00 -10.44 -1.17
N PRO A 210 21.45 -10.19 -2.42
CA PRO A 210 22.75 -9.58 -2.68
C PRO A 210 22.79 -8.07 -2.40
N VAL A 211 21.64 -7.39 -2.43
CA VAL A 211 21.52 -5.94 -2.20
C VAL A 211 20.46 -5.66 -1.13
N LEU A 212 20.80 -4.76 -0.21
CA LEU A 212 19.93 -4.18 0.79
C LEU A 212 20.02 -2.65 0.70
N GLY A 213 18.87 -2.00 0.62
CA GLY A 213 18.69 -0.56 0.76
C GLY A 213 17.60 -0.25 1.77
N HIS A 214 17.28 1.04 1.92
CA HIS A 214 16.16 1.54 2.71
C HIS A 214 15.45 2.63 1.92
N GLN A 215 14.14 2.74 2.10
CA GLN A 215 13.34 3.80 1.51
C GLN A 215 12.66 4.69 2.56
N MET A 216 12.55 5.98 2.24
CA MET A 216 11.82 6.98 3.01
C MET A 216 10.34 7.01 2.59
N THR A 217 9.44 6.83 3.56
CA THR A 217 8.03 6.51 3.30
C THR A 217 7.07 7.69 3.47
N HIS A 218 7.52 8.84 3.99
CA HIS A 218 6.67 10.04 4.20
C HIS A 218 5.87 10.46 2.95
N SER A 219 4.69 11.05 3.14
CA SER A 219 3.81 11.49 2.06
C SER A 219 4.05 12.95 1.64
N MET A 220 3.22 13.46 0.74
CA MET A 220 3.22 14.87 0.35
C MET A 220 2.82 15.81 1.50
N ASP A 221 1.83 15.40 2.29
CA ASP A 221 1.08 16.24 3.24
C ASP A 221 1.10 15.71 4.68
N SER A 222 1.76 14.58 4.91
CA SER A 222 1.94 13.95 6.20
C SER A 222 3.30 13.27 6.26
N PHE A 223 3.99 13.41 7.40
CA PHE A 223 5.20 12.63 7.61
C PHE A 223 4.88 11.14 7.87
N ILE A 224 3.65 10.81 8.28
CA ILE A 224 3.18 9.41 8.39
C ILE A 224 2.25 9.11 7.22
N THR A 225 2.66 8.18 6.38
CA THR A 225 1.89 7.72 5.22
C THR A 225 0.83 6.69 5.65
N ASP A 226 -0.24 6.56 4.87
CA ASP A 226 -1.09 5.35 4.89
C ASP A 226 -0.68 4.40 3.76
N SER A 227 -1.36 3.26 3.61
CA SER A 227 -1.03 2.30 2.55
C SER A 227 -1.36 2.83 1.14
N ALA A 228 -2.38 3.67 0.96
CA ALA A 228 -2.81 4.13 -0.36
C ALA A 228 -1.78 5.03 -1.04
N ASN A 229 -1.32 6.05 -0.33
CA ASN A 229 -0.39 7.02 -0.89
C ASN A 229 1.05 6.49 -0.96
N SER A 230 1.43 5.56 -0.07
CA SER A 230 2.71 4.86 -0.13
C SER A 230 2.73 3.85 -1.28
N ALA A 231 1.68 3.04 -1.47
CA ALA A 231 1.52 2.18 -2.63
C ALA A 231 1.55 2.99 -3.93
N THR A 232 0.85 4.11 -3.99
CA THR A 232 0.91 5.04 -5.12
C THR A 232 2.36 5.44 -5.43
N ALA A 233 3.13 5.86 -4.44
CA ALA A 233 4.52 6.23 -4.65
C ALA A 233 5.39 5.08 -5.19
N LEU A 234 5.15 3.84 -4.73
CA LEU A 234 5.84 2.64 -5.19
C LEU A 234 5.54 2.31 -6.67
N TYR A 235 4.32 2.62 -7.14
CA TYR A 235 3.86 2.21 -8.47
C TYR A 235 3.85 3.31 -9.51
N THR A 236 3.96 4.58 -9.13
CA THR A 236 3.84 5.70 -10.08
C THR A 236 5.05 6.62 -10.09
N GLY A 237 5.90 6.57 -9.06
CA GLY A 237 7.01 7.51 -8.90
C GLY A 237 6.60 8.88 -8.36
N HIS A 238 5.35 9.01 -7.88
CA HIS A 238 4.79 10.27 -7.38
C HIS A 238 4.36 10.10 -5.92
N LYS A 239 4.83 10.98 -5.03
CA LYS A 239 4.25 11.12 -3.68
C LYS A 239 2.87 11.75 -3.80
N THR A 240 1.93 11.35 -2.95
CA THR A 240 0.58 11.93 -2.91
C THR A 240 0.04 12.05 -1.48
N THR A 241 -1.18 12.56 -1.37
CA THR A 241 -1.96 12.77 -0.15
C THR A 241 -2.48 11.46 0.42
N VAL A 242 -2.58 11.38 1.75
CA VAL A 242 -3.18 10.24 2.47
C VAL A 242 -4.53 9.85 1.84
N ASN A 243 -4.81 8.54 1.76
CA ASN A 243 -5.96 7.90 1.09
C ASN A 243 -5.94 7.87 -0.44
N ALA A 244 -5.11 8.68 -1.10
CA ALA A 244 -5.15 8.77 -2.55
C ALA A 244 -4.47 7.58 -3.25
N LEU A 245 -5.12 7.10 -4.31
CA LEU A 245 -4.66 6.07 -5.23
C LEU A 245 -4.44 6.73 -6.59
N GLY A 246 -3.20 6.78 -7.09
CA GLY A 246 -2.91 7.12 -8.49
C GLY A 246 -3.29 8.55 -8.94
N VAL A 247 -3.54 9.48 -8.01
CA VAL A 247 -3.93 10.87 -8.27
C VAL A 247 -3.21 11.85 -7.35
N TYR A 248 -3.18 13.14 -7.71
CA TYR A 248 -2.93 14.23 -6.77
C TYR A 248 -4.28 14.79 -6.32
N VAL A 249 -4.51 14.88 -5.01
CA VAL A 249 -5.79 15.37 -4.45
C VAL A 249 -5.89 16.88 -4.63
N ASP A 250 -6.94 17.32 -5.33
CA ASP A 250 -7.27 18.72 -5.55
C ASP A 250 -8.43 19.18 -4.63
N SER A 251 -9.01 20.37 -4.88
CA SER A 251 -10.10 20.89 -4.03
C SER A 251 -11.51 20.46 -4.45
N SER A 252 -11.65 19.71 -5.54
CA SER A 252 -12.94 19.23 -6.00
C SER A 252 -13.51 18.19 -5.02
N SER A 253 -14.83 18.11 -4.94
CA SER A 253 -15.49 17.13 -4.06
C SER A 253 -15.71 15.77 -4.71
N ASP A 254 -15.37 15.62 -6.00
CA ASP A 254 -15.55 14.38 -6.76
C ASP A 254 -14.25 13.57 -6.67
N ALA A 255 -14.33 12.43 -5.99
CA ALA A 255 -13.17 11.56 -5.74
C ALA A 255 -12.57 10.95 -7.01
N PHE A 256 -13.20 11.13 -8.18
CA PHE A 256 -12.74 10.62 -9.47
C PHE A 256 -12.28 11.72 -10.43
N ASP A 257 -12.47 13.00 -10.08
CA ASP A 257 -12.12 14.12 -10.96
C ASP A 257 -10.63 14.50 -10.88
N ASP A 258 -9.98 14.17 -9.76
CA ASP A 258 -8.58 14.50 -9.46
C ASP A 258 -7.59 14.23 -10.63
N PRO A 259 -6.54 15.06 -10.76
CA PRO A 259 -5.49 14.86 -11.77
C PRO A 259 -4.72 13.54 -11.55
N LYS A 260 -4.73 12.71 -12.58
CA LYS A 260 -4.21 11.33 -12.54
C LYS A 260 -2.79 11.24 -13.09
N PHE A 261 -2.07 10.16 -12.76
CA PHE A 261 -0.79 9.82 -13.37
C PHE A 261 -0.63 8.32 -13.52
N GLU A 262 0.02 7.90 -14.61
CA GLU A 262 0.11 6.50 -15.03
C GLU A 262 0.88 5.64 -14.02
N THR A 263 0.38 4.42 -13.77
CA THR A 263 1.08 3.42 -12.97
C THR A 263 2.09 2.62 -13.79
N ILE A 264 3.03 1.94 -13.12
CA ILE A 264 4.00 1.07 -13.79
C ILE A 264 3.34 -0.06 -14.57
N ALA A 265 2.20 -0.57 -14.10
CA ALA A 265 1.47 -1.64 -14.78
C ALA A 265 0.82 -1.13 -16.07
N GLU A 266 0.25 0.08 -16.03
CA GLU A 266 -0.31 0.76 -17.19
C GLU A 266 0.77 1.04 -18.24
N ILE A 267 1.89 1.65 -17.82
CA ILE A 267 3.04 1.94 -18.70
C ILE A 267 3.57 0.65 -19.32
N PHE A 268 3.74 -0.40 -18.50
CA PHE A 268 4.23 -1.69 -18.96
C PHE A 268 3.31 -2.32 -20.01
N ARG A 269 1.99 -2.28 -19.81
CA ARG A 269 1.02 -2.79 -20.79
C ARG A 269 0.96 -1.92 -22.04
N ARG A 270 1.05 -0.60 -21.91
CA ARG A 270 1.06 0.34 -23.04
C ARG A 270 2.25 0.09 -23.96
N GLN A 271 3.44 -0.12 -23.40
CA GLN A 271 4.67 -0.34 -24.17
C GLN A 271 4.86 -1.80 -24.61
N HIS A 272 4.30 -2.73 -23.85
CA HIS A 272 4.33 -4.16 -24.15
C HIS A 272 2.91 -4.74 -24.06
N PRO A 273 2.07 -4.58 -25.10
CA PRO A 273 0.64 -4.97 -25.05
C PRO A 273 0.36 -6.45 -24.74
N LYS A 274 1.37 -7.31 -24.86
CA LYS A 274 1.31 -8.75 -24.60
C LYS A 274 1.97 -9.15 -23.28
N SER A 275 2.51 -8.22 -22.50
CA SER A 275 3.05 -8.54 -21.17
C SER A 275 1.92 -8.88 -20.21
N GLY A 276 2.23 -9.64 -19.16
CA GLY A 276 1.27 -10.01 -18.12
C GLY A 276 1.34 -9.08 -16.91
N VAL A 277 0.22 -8.89 -16.22
CA VAL A 277 0.18 -8.24 -14.91
C VAL A 277 -0.54 -9.16 -13.93
N GLY A 278 0.01 -9.36 -12.74
CA GLY A 278 -0.62 -10.11 -11.67
C GLY A 278 -0.62 -9.35 -10.35
N ILE A 279 -1.67 -9.54 -9.58
CA ILE A 279 -1.86 -9.00 -8.24
C ILE A 279 -2.22 -10.15 -7.31
N VAL A 280 -1.47 -10.28 -6.23
CA VAL A 280 -1.70 -11.25 -5.16
C VAL A 280 -1.67 -10.51 -3.83
N SER A 281 -2.66 -10.71 -2.96
CA SER A 281 -2.68 -10.15 -1.62
C SER A 281 -3.34 -11.11 -0.63
N THR A 282 -2.91 -11.07 0.63
CA THR A 282 -3.65 -11.70 1.74
C THR A 282 -4.81 -10.84 2.26
N ALA A 283 -5.00 -9.63 1.74
CA ALA A 283 -6.13 -8.75 2.08
C ALA A 283 -7.23 -8.76 1.00
N PHE A 284 -8.18 -7.83 1.13
CA PHE A 284 -9.13 -7.49 0.08
C PHE A 284 -8.36 -7.17 -1.21
N LEU A 285 -8.83 -7.69 -2.34
CA LEU A 285 -8.28 -7.26 -3.63
C LEU A 285 -8.49 -5.75 -3.86
N ALA A 286 -9.52 -5.15 -3.25
CA ALA A 286 -9.79 -3.73 -3.30
C ALA A 286 -9.01 -2.88 -2.27
N ASP A 287 -8.23 -3.48 -1.35
CA ASP A 287 -7.43 -2.71 -0.39
C ASP A 287 -6.36 -1.86 -1.12
N ALA A 288 -5.82 -0.86 -0.44
CA ALA A 288 -4.96 0.17 -1.03
C ALA A 288 -3.76 -0.36 -1.82
N THR A 289 -3.01 -1.32 -1.26
CA THR A 289 -1.78 -1.83 -1.86
C THR A 289 -2.02 -2.52 -3.20
N PRO A 290 -3.03 -3.41 -3.38
CA PRO A 290 -3.41 -3.88 -4.72
C PRO A 290 -4.07 -2.80 -5.56
N ALA A 291 -4.92 -1.95 -4.98
CA ALA A 291 -5.64 -0.91 -5.69
C ALA A 291 -4.71 0.09 -6.38
N GLY A 292 -3.65 0.54 -5.70
CA GLY A 292 -2.71 1.56 -6.20
C GLY A 292 -1.99 1.17 -7.50
N LEU A 293 -2.04 -0.11 -7.90
CA LEU A 293 -1.43 -0.57 -9.15
C LEU A 293 -2.30 -0.25 -10.39
N ALA A 294 -3.60 0.05 -10.21
CA ALA A 294 -4.52 0.28 -11.34
C ALA A 294 -5.65 1.29 -11.10
N ALA A 295 -5.99 1.60 -9.85
CA ALA A 295 -7.09 2.50 -9.52
C ALA A 295 -6.61 3.96 -9.40
N HIS A 296 -7.51 4.89 -9.72
CA HIS A 296 -7.28 6.32 -9.63
C HIS A 296 -8.45 7.00 -8.91
N THR A 297 -8.24 7.41 -7.66
CA THR A 297 -9.24 8.10 -6.84
C THR A 297 -8.56 8.75 -5.63
N SER A 298 -9.12 9.85 -5.10
CA SER A 298 -8.66 10.44 -3.83
C SER A 298 -9.15 9.68 -2.59
N ASP A 299 -10.09 8.74 -2.75
CA ASP A 299 -10.61 7.92 -1.66
C ASP A 299 -10.39 6.43 -1.90
N ARG A 300 -9.45 5.83 -1.15
CA ARG A 300 -9.19 4.39 -1.15
C ARG A 300 -10.41 3.53 -0.81
N GLY A 301 -11.47 4.10 -0.22
CA GLY A 301 -12.70 3.41 0.15
C GLY A 301 -13.65 3.11 -1.01
N GLU A 302 -13.37 3.62 -2.21
CA GLU A 302 -14.18 3.41 -3.41
C GLU A 302 -13.96 2.02 -4.02
N TYR A 303 -14.30 0.95 -3.28
CA TYR A 303 -13.98 -0.43 -3.66
C TYR A 303 -14.64 -0.88 -4.97
N ASP A 304 -15.88 -0.48 -5.26
CA ASP A 304 -16.51 -0.79 -6.56
C ASP A 304 -15.73 -0.18 -7.73
N HIS A 305 -15.23 1.06 -7.57
CA HIS A 305 -14.36 1.71 -8.55
C HIS A 305 -13.03 0.97 -8.69
N VAL A 306 -12.42 0.53 -7.59
CA VAL A 306 -11.16 -0.24 -7.63
C VAL A 306 -11.33 -1.56 -8.40
N ILE A 307 -12.37 -2.34 -8.10
CA ILE A 307 -12.64 -3.59 -8.83
C ILE A 307 -13.00 -3.28 -10.29
N GLY A 308 -13.73 -2.20 -10.54
CA GLY A 308 -13.98 -1.65 -11.87
C GLY A 308 -12.69 -1.37 -12.63
N ALA A 309 -11.71 -0.71 -12.02
CA ALA A 309 -10.41 -0.41 -12.62
C ALA A 309 -9.62 -1.69 -12.97
N PHE A 310 -9.66 -2.73 -12.14
CA PHE A 310 -9.09 -4.03 -12.50
C PHE A 310 -9.81 -4.71 -13.65
N TYR A 311 -11.12 -4.55 -13.74
CA TYR A 311 -11.93 -5.18 -14.78
C TYR A 311 -11.81 -4.47 -16.12
N GLU A 312 -11.87 -3.14 -16.14
CA GLU A 312 -12.09 -2.39 -17.39
C GLU A 312 -11.30 -1.07 -17.51
N GLY A 313 -10.49 -0.73 -16.51
CA GLY A 313 -9.68 0.49 -16.47
C GLY A 313 -10.52 1.75 -16.38
N LEU A 314 -9.89 2.90 -16.59
CA LEU A 314 -10.60 4.18 -16.68
C LEU A 314 -11.33 4.30 -18.02
N LYS A 315 -12.65 4.53 -17.96
CA LYS A 315 -13.52 4.65 -19.15
C LYS A 315 -14.08 6.04 -19.39
N ASP A 316 -14.09 6.89 -18.37
CA ASP A 316 -14.76 8.19 -18.43
C ASP A 316 -14.05 9.15 -19.41
N TYR A 317 -12.73 8.97 -19.61
CA TYR A 317 -11.97 9.67 -20.64
C TYR A 317 -10.81 8.83 -21.20
N GLU A 318 -10.19 9.32 -22.28
CA GLU A 318 -9.05 8.64 -22.90
C GLU A 318 -7.88 8.59 -21.91
N TRP A 319 -7.51 7.40 -21.43
CA TRP A 319 -6.35 7.13 -20.57
C TRP A 319 -5.39 6.12 -21.22
N THR A 320 -4.94 5.13 -20.45
CA THR A 320 -4.20 3.96 -20.93
C THR A 320 -5.19 2.89 -21.40
N ASN A 321 -4.91 2.29 -22.56
CA ASN A 321 -5.66 1.11 -22.97
C ASN A 321 -5.33 -0.06 -22.03
N TRP A 322 -6.26 -0.38 -21.15
CA TRP A 322 -6.12 -1.36 -20.09
C TRP A 322 -7.14 -2.49 -20.25
N ASP A 323 -6.68 -3.74 -20.13
CA ASP A 323 -7.52 -4.94 -20.22
C ASP A 323 -7.57 -5.75 -18.91
N GLY A 324 -7.15 -5.13 -17.81
CA GLY A 324 -7.09 -5.77 -16.50
C GLY A 324 -5.83 -6.63 -16.25
N PRO A 325 -5.55 -6.97 -14.99
CA PRO A 325 -4.52 -7.94 -14.63
C PRO A 325 -4.88 -9.35 -15.13
N ASP A 326 -3.91 -10.12 -15.62
CA ASP A 326 -4.12 -11.52 -16.02
C ASP A 326 -4.34 -12.46 -14.83
N VAL A 327 -3.90 -12.04 -13.63
CA VAL A 327 -4.08 -12.77 -12.38
C VAL A 327 -4.49 -11.81 -11.26
N LEU A 328 -5.56 -12.14 -10.54
CA LEU A 328 -6.03 -11.46 -9.32
C LEU A 328 -6.27 -12.54 -8.26
N LEU A 329 -5.50 -12.59 -7.18
CA LEU A 329 -5.66 -13.58 -6.11
C LEU A 329 -5.69 -12.89 -4.75
N GLY A 330 -6.78 -13.02 -3.99
CA GLY A 330 -6.86 -12.45 -2.66
C GLY A 330 -8.21 -12.70 -1.98
N ALA A 331 -8.68 -11.73 -1.21
CA ALA A 331 -9.89 -11.82 -0.41
C ALA A 331 -10.85 -10.66 -0.72
N GLY A 332 -11.81 -10.38 0.18
CA GLY A 332 -12.81 -9.32 -0.01
C GLY A 332 -13.97 -9.74 -0.91
N ALA A 333 -14.46 -10.98 -0.76
CA ALA A 333 -15.54 -11.52 -1.59
C ALA A 333 -16.83 -10.68 -1.59
N GLU A 334 -17.08 -9.91 -0.53
CA GLU A 334 -18.18 -8.96 -0.44
C GLU A 334 -18.20 -7.95 -1.60
N ASP A 335 -17.04 -7.52 -2.10
CA ASP A 335 -16.92 -6.54 -3.19
C ASP A 335 -17.07 -7.18 -4.58
N PHE A 336 -17.27 -8.51 -4.65
CA PHE A 336 -17.46 -9.24 -5.91
C PHE A 336 -18.88 -9.77 -6.09
N LEU A 337 -19.68 -9.75 -5.02
CA LEU A 337 -21.06 -10.22 -5.01
C LEU A 337 -22.00 -9.10 -5.46
N GLU A 338 -23.05 -9.45 -6.21
CA GLU A 338 -24.08 -8.49 -6.62
C GLU A 338 -24.80 -7.90 -5.39
N SER A 339 -24.85 -6.58 -5.32
CA SER A 339 -25.53 -5.82 -4.26
C SER A 339 -26.21 -4.57 -4.84
N GLU A 340 -26.80 -3.71 -4.01
CA GLU A 340 -27.29 -2.40 -4.48
C GLU A 340 -26.13 -1.47 -4.90
N GLU A 341 -24.93 -1.69 -4.37
CA GLU A 341 -23.74 -0.84 -4.54
C GLU A 341 -22.68 -1.50 -5.43
N THR A 342 -22.84 -2.78 -5.79
CA THR A 342 -21.79 -3.61 -6.39
C THR A 342 -22.33 -4.47 -7.53
N ARG A 343 -21.58 -4.56 -8.63
CA ARG A 343 -21.89 -5.45 -9.77
C ARG A 343 -21.55 -6.91 -9.42
N ASP A 344 -22.15 -7.87 -10.15
CA ASP A 344 -21.68 -9.27 -10.13
C ASP A 344 -20.32 -9.41 -10.83
N TYR A 345 -19.25 -9.08 -10.12
CA TYR A 345 -17.90 -9.11 -10.70
C TYR A 345 -17.43 -10.53 -11.00
N TYR A 346 -17.84 -11.54 -10.22
CA TYR A 346 -17.51 -12.93 -10.56
C TYR A 346 -17.98 -13.29 -11.96
N LYS A 347 -19.23 -12.94 -12.30
CA LYS A 347 -19.78 -13.16 -13.63
C LYS A 347 -19.07 -12.31 -14.68
N LEU A 348 -18.82 -11.02 -14.42
CA LEU A 348 -18.14 -10.13 -15.37
C LEU A 348 -16.73 -10.63 -15.71
N PHE A 349 -15.93 -11.01 -14.71
CA PHE A 349 -14.60 -11.59 -14.93
C PHE A 349 -14.68 -12.94 -15.66
N ALA A 350 -15.63 -13.81 -15.33
CA ALA A 350 -15.82 -15.07 -16.05
C ALA A 350 -16.17 -14.84 -17.53
N GLU A 351 -17.05 -13.88 -17.84
CA GLU A 351 -17.39 -13.47 -19.22
C GLU A 351 -16.18 -12.88 -19.96
N LYS A 352 -15.23 -12.27 -19.23
CA LYS A 352 -13.95 -11.80 -19.74
C LYS A 352 -12.85 -12.88 -19.82
N GLY A 353 -13.22 -14.15 -19.62
CA GLY A 353 -12.34 -15.30 -19.80
C GLY A 353 -11.41 -15.58 -18.62
N TYR A 354 -11.78 -15.16 -17.41
CA TYR A 354 -11.10 -15.56 -16.19
C TYR A 354 -11.69 -16.88 -15.69
N ASN A 355 -10.82 -17.81 -15.32
CA ASN A 355 -11.21 -18.93 -14.48
C ASN A 355 -11.38 -18.40 -13.05
N VAL A 356 -12.55 -18.61 -12.44
CA VAL A 356 -12.85 -18.18 -11.07
C VAL A 356 -12.55 -19.32 -10.08
N ALA A 357 -11.79 -19.03 -9.02
CA ALA A 357 -11.44 -19.95 -7.95
C ALA A 357 -11.84 -19.38 -6.58
N TRP A 358 -12.52 -20.18 -5.75
CA TRP A 358 -13.01 -19.75 -4.43
C TRP A 358 -12.33 -20.44 -3.24
N ASN A 359 -11.39 -21.35 -3.49
CA ASN A 359 -10.67 -22.09 -2.45
C ASN A 359 -9.33 -22.61 -2.99
N ASN A 360 -8.48 -23.14 -2.11
CA ASN A 360 -7.16 -23.65 -2.46
C ASN A 360 -7.24 -24.84 -3.42
N THR A 361 -8.23 -25.72 -3.26
CA THR A 361 -8.45 -26.83 -4.18
C THR A 361 -8.73 -26.34 -5.60
N ALA A 362 -9.59 -25.34 -5.77
CA ALA A 362 -9.89 -24.73 -7.06
C ALA A 362 -8.69 -23.96 -7.64
N LEU A 363 -7.95 -23.24 -6.80
CA LEU A 363 -6.72 -22.54 -7.19
C LEU A 363 -5.70 -23.51 -7.80
N ASN A 364 -5.44 -24.62 -7.12
CA ASN A 364 -4.50 -25.63 -7.59
C ASN A 364 -4.94 -26.26 -8.91
N ASN A 365 -6.23 -26.55 -9.05
CA ASN A 365 -6.80 -27.16 -10.26
C ASN A 365 -7.02 -26.18 -11.43
N ALA A 366 -6.96 -24.87 -11.20
CA ALA A 366 -7.20 -23.87 -12.24
C ALA A 366 -6.22 -24.05 -13.43
N PRO A 367 -6.67 -23.85 -14.68
CA PRO A 367 -5.78 -23.82 -15.83
C PRO A 367 -4.72 -22.72 -15.71
N THR A 368 -3.59 -22.89 -16.41
CA THR A 368 -2.47 -21.92 -16.39
C THR A 368 -2.39 -21.11 -17.68
N ASP A 369 -3.16 -21.48 -18.71
CA ASP A 369 -3.25 -20.80 -20.00
C ASP A 369 -4.42 -19.80 -20.09
N GLU A 370 -5.25 -19.71 -19.05
CA GLU A 370 -6.36 -18.76 -18.94
C GLU A 370 -6.03 -17.63 -17.93
N LYS A 371 -6.77 -16.51 -17.97
CA LYS A 371 -6.70 -15.52 -16.90
C LYS A 371 -7.29 -16.13 -15.62
N LEU A 372 -6.89 -15.65 -14.44
CA LEU A 372 -7.27 -16.26 -13.17
C LEU A 372 -7.77 -15.20 -12.18
N LEU A 373 -8.98 -15.39 -11.67
CA LEU A 373 -9.52 -14.64 -10.53
C LEU A 373 -9.70 -15.62 -9.37
N GLY A 374 -9.04 -15.36 -8.25
CA GLY A 374 -9.14 -16.11 -7.01
C GLY A 374 -9.58 -15.19 -5.89
N VAL A 375 -10.75 -15.45 -5.31
CA VAL A 375 -11.26 -14.72 -4.14
C VAL A 375 -11.66 -15.74 -3.09
N PHE A 376 -10.94 -15.79 -1.98
CA PHE A 376 -10.92 -17.00 -1.13
C PHE A 376 -11.77 -16.89 0.15
N GLN A 377 -12.16 -15.70 0.57
CA GLN A 377 -13.15 -15.49 1.63
C GLN A 377 -13.69 -14.05 1.63
N LYS A 378 -14.75 -13.84 2.42
CA LYS A 378 -15.16 -12.51 2.87
C LYS A 378 -14.16 -11.97 3.89
N SER A 379 -13.96 -10.65 3.92
CA SER A 379 -12.90 -10.00 4.70
C SER A 379 -11.48 -10.44 4.28
N ASN A 380 -10.46 -10.07 5.07
CA ASN A 380 -9.06 -10.44 4.85
C ASN A 380 -8.78 -11.93 5.07
N LEU A 381 -7.83 -12.49 4.32
CA LEU A 381 -6.87 -13.54 4.75
C LEU A 381 -6.93 -13.96 6.23
N ALA A 382 -7.41 -15.16 6.58
CA ALA A 382 -7.13 -15.75 7.89
C ALA A 382 -5.61 -15.91 7.98
N THR A 383 -4.98 -15.52 9.08
CA THR A 383 -3.52 -15.46 9.16
C THR A 383 -2.88 -16.85 9.03
N TRP A 384 -1.58 -16.91 8.78
CA TRP A 384 -0.80 -18.14 8.74
C TRP A 384 -0.96 -18.95 10.03
N LEU A 385 -0.98 -18.28 11.18
CA LEU A 385 -1.23 -18.93 12.48
C LEU A 385 -2.61 -19.59 12.50
N ASP A 386 -3.65 -18.90 12.03
CA ASP A 386 -5.00 -19.47 12.00
C ASP A 386 -5.10 -20.63 10.99
N ARG A 387 -4.47 -20.51 9.81
CA ARG A 387 -4.47 -21.58 8.78
C ARG A 387 -3.67 -22.83 9.18
N ASN A 388 -2.62 -22.68 10.00
CA ASN A 388 -1.64 -23.75 10.23
C ASN A 388 -1.53 -24.22 11.70
N VAL A 389 -1.89 -23.39 12.67
CA VAL A 389 -1.73 -23.66 14.11
C VAL A 389 -3.08 -23.70 14.82
N TYR A 390 -3.90 -22.66 14.62
CA TYR A 390 -5.20 -22.47 15.27
C TYR A 390 -6.35 -22.64 14.28
N GLN A 391 -6.38 -23.80 13.58
CA GLN A 391 -7.36 -24.09 12.53
C GLN A 391 -8.82 -24.06 13.00
N SER A 392 -9.08 -24.15 14.31
CA SER A 392 -10.40 -23.92 14.89
C SER A 392 -10.98 -22.55 14.52
N ASN A 393 -10.13 -21.55 14.31
CA ASN A 393 -10.51 -20.18 13.99
C ASN A 393 -11.14 -20.05 12.59
N LEU A 394 -10.98 -21.07 11.73
CA LEU A 394 -11.59 -21.08 10.40
C LEU A 394 -13.07 -21.50 10.39
N TYR A 395 -13.59 -22.04 11.50
CA TYR A 395 -14.96 -22.56 11.55
C TYR A 395 -15.93 -21.59 12.25
N ASN A 396 -17.22 -21.68 11.90
CA ASN A 396 -18.32 -20.84 12.37
C ASN A 396 -18.16 -19.34 12.03
N GLN A 397 -17.63 -19.05 10.84
CA GLN A 397 -17.36 -17.70 10.35
C GLN A 397 -18.40 -17.23 9.31
N SER A 398 -19.07 -18.14 8.59
CA SER A 398 -20.05 -17.78 7.52
C SER A 398 -19.47 -16.82 6.47
N ASN A 399 -18.21 -17.03 6.10
CA ASN A 399 -17.39 -16.13 5.30
C ASN A 399 -17.00 -16.69 3.92
N TYR A 400 -17.69 -17.71 3.40
CA TYR A 400 -17.37 -18.30 2.10
C TYR A 400 -17.59 -17.31 0.92
N PRO A 401 -16.76 -17.33 -0.13
CA PRO A 401 -16.76 -16.33 -1.22
C PRO A 401 -18.01 -16.21 -2.08
N ASP A 402 -18.82 -17.27 -2.17
CA ASP A 402 -20.01 -17.31 -3.02
C ASP A 402 -21.26 -16.67 -2.40
N GLY A 403 -21.09 -16.04 -1.22
CA GLY A 403 -22.18 -15.41 -0.48
C GLY A 403 -22.97 -16.35 0.44
N SER A 404 -22.71 -17.66 0.42
CA SER A 404 -23.36 -18.63 1.33
C SER A 404 -22.87 -18.52 2.78
N ASP A 405 -23.64 -19.09 3.72
CA ASP A 405 -23.30 -19.18 5.15
C ASP A 405 -22.23 -20.25 5.46
N ARG A 406 -21.49 -20.71 4.45
CA ARG A 406 -20.40 -21.68 4.64
C ARG A 406 -19.17 -20.99 5.23
N ASP A 407 -18.32 -21.79 5.84
CA ASP A 407 -17.00 -21.36 6.29
C ASP A 407 -15.98 -21.48 5.15
N ALA A 408 -15.05 -20.55 5.08
CA ALA A 408 -13.87 -20.64 4.22
C ALA A 408 -12.77 -21.43 4.95
N ASP A 409 -12.82 -22.77 4.86
CA ASP A 409 -11.92 -23.69 5.57
C ASP A 409 -10.83 -24.32 4.67
N ASP A 410 -10.92 -24.15 3.34
CA ASP A 410 -9.91 -24.55 2.35
C ASP A 410 -9.21 -23.33 1.74
N LEU A 411 -8.42 -22.63 2.55
CA LEU A 411 -7.75 -21.37 2.17
C LEU A 411 -6.32 -21.61 1.65
N PRO A 412 -5.89 -20.93 0.56
CA PRO A 412 -4.49 -20.89 0.17
C PRO A 412 -3.70 -19.94 1.09
N GLY A 413 -2.39 -20.18 1.23
CA GLY A 413 -1.47 -19.19 1.80
C GLY A 413 -0.92 -18.24 0.73
N LEU A 414 -0.18 -17.21 1.15
CA LEU A 414 0.49 -16.29 0.23
C LEU A 414 1.37 -17.05 -0.77
N LYS A 415 2.14 -18.03 -0.28
CA LYS A 415 3.00 -18.90 -1.08
C LYS A 415 2.25 -19.58 -2.23
N ASP A 416 1.10 -20.19 -1.94
CA ASP A 416 0.34 -20.94 -2.94
C ASP A 416 -0.19 -20.00 -4.03
N MET A 417 -0.71 -18.83 -3.63
CA MET A 417 -1.20 -17.82 -4.55
C MET A 417 -0.09 -17.26 -5.44
N THR A 418 1.04 -16.84 -4.86
CA THR A 418 2.16 -16.27 -5.62
C THR A 418 2.73 -17.27 -6.64
N LEU A 419 2.93 -18.53 -6.23
CA LEU A 419 3.45 -19.56 -7.13
C LEU A 419 2.48 -19.87 -8.27
N LYS A 420 1.18 -19.89 -7.99
CA LYS A 420 0.16 -20.07 -9.04
C LYS A 420 0.10 -18.88 -10.00
N ALA A 421 0.22 -17.65 -9.48
CA ALA A 421 0.28 -16.46 -10.31
C ALA A 421 1.48 -16.49 -11.26
N ILE A 422 2.66 -16.89 -10.78
CA ILE A 422 3.85 -17.07 -11.63
C ILE A 422 3.61 -18.13 -12.70
N ASP A 423 2.95 -19.26 -12.38
CA ASP A 423 2.62 -20.28 -13.38
C ASP A 423 1.75 -19.74 -14.51
N VAL A 424 0.70 -18.99 -14.17
CA VAL A 424 -0.21 -18.39 -15.16
C VAL A 424 0.51 -17.32 -16.00
N LEU A 425 1.21 -16.40 -15.33
CA LEU A 425 1.92 -15.29 -15.99
C LEU A 425 3.04 -15.79 -16.90
N ASP A 426 3.85 -16.73 -16.44
CA ASP A 426 4.92 -17.31 -17.26
C ASP A 426 4.33 -18.12 -18.42
N LYS A 427 3.32 -18.96 -18.19
CA LYS A 427 2.69 -19.75 -19.26
C LYS A 427 2.13 -18.87 -20.39
N ARG A 428 1.52 -17.74 -20.05
CA ARG A 428 0.85 -16.84 -21.00
C ARG A 428 1.78 -15.78 -21.60
N HIS A 429 2.73 -15.27 -20.82
CA HIS A 429 3.48 -14.06 -21.15
C HIS A 429 5.01 -14.20 -21.13
N ARG A 430 5.58 -15.42 -20.95
CA ARG A 430 7.05 -15.65 -20.91
C ARG A 430 7.87 -14.90 -21.95
N LYS A 431 7.35 -14.73 -23.18
CA LYS A 431 8.07 -14.06 -24.27
C LYS A 431 8.15 -12.53 -24.09
N ASP A 432 7.06 -11.92 -23.65
CA ASP A 432 6.90 -10.47 -23.53
C ASP A 432 7.22 -9.97 -22.11
N GLY A 433 7.27 -10.89 -21.15
CA GLY A 433 7.53 -10.68 -19.73
C GLY A 433 6.27 -10.35 -18.93
N TRP A 434 6.41 -10.28 -17.62
CA TRP A 434 5.28 -10.03 -16.72
C TRP A 434 5.69 -9.27 -15.45
N PHE A 435 4.74 -8.54 -14.87
CA PHE A 435 4.88 -7.86 -13.59
C PHE A 435 3.95 -8.52 -12.58
N LEU A 436 4.45 -8.89 -11.41
CA LEU A 436 3.68 -9.47 -10.32
C LEU A 436 3.90 -8.65 -9.06
N MET A 437 2.83 -8.12 -8.49
CA MET A 437 2.80 -7.63 -7.11
C MET A 437 2.24 -8.72 -6.20
N SER A 438 2.92 -8.99 -5.08
CA SER A 438 2.53 -10.00 -4.10
C SER A 438 2.65 -9.44 -2.67
N GLU A 439 1.53 -9.31 -1.98
CA GLU A 439 1.45 -8.62 -0.69
C GLU A 439 1.17 -9.57 0.49
N ALA A 440 1.95 -9.41 1.56
CA ALA A 440 1.68 -9.98 2.88
C ALA A 440 1.02 -8.92 3.77
N ALA A 441 -0.28 -8.69 3.57
CA ALA A 441 -1.02 -7.56 4.12
C ALA A 441 -1.24 -7.66 5.64
N SER A 442 -1.39 -8.89 6.15
CA SER A 442 -1.69 -9.09 7.56
C SER A 442 -0.51 -8.85 8.50
N ILE A 443 0.71 -8.56 7.99
CA ILE A 443 1.78 -8.04 8.85
C ILE A 443 1.31 -6.72 9.50
N ASP A 444 0.82 -5.79 8.69
CA ASP A 444 0.23 -4.52 9.10
C ASP A 444 -1.02 -4.70 9.96
N LYS A 445 -2.02 -5.42 9.45
CA LYS A 445 -3.31 -5.58 10.15
C LYS A 445 -3.12 -6.13 11.56
N GLN A 446 -2.18 -7.06 11.74
CA GLN A 446 -1.93 -7.67 13.04
C GLN A 446 -1.08 -6.75 13.96
N MET A 447 -0.17 -5.95 13.38
CA MET A 447 0.55 -4.91 14.13
C MET A 447 -0.39 -3.82 14.68
N HIS A 448 -1.40 -3.42 13.92
CA HIS A 448 -2.46 -2.53 14.40
C HIS A 448 -3.20 -3.12 15.62
N THR A 449 -3.57 -4.41 15.55
CA THR A 449 -4.26 -5.09 16.66
C THR A 449 -3.36 -5.41 17.86
N LEU A 450 -2.06 -5.10 17.79
CA LEU A 450 -1.05 -5.48 18.78
C LEU A 450 -0.86 -7.01 18.91
N ASP A 451 -1.23 -7.78 17.87
CA ASP A 451 -1.02 -9.22 17.78
C ASP A 451 0.32 -9.50 17.07
N TYR A 452 1.39 -9.34 17.81
CA TYR A 452 2.74 -9.42 17.27
C TYR A 452 3.10 -10.84 16.81
N ASP A 453 2.59 -11.89 17.45
CA ASP A 453 2.89 -13.27 17.06
C ASP A 453 2.28 -13.58 15.68
N ARG A 454 1.03 -13.16 15.41
CA ARG A 454 0.43 -13.30 14.07
C ARG A 454 1.17 -12.45 13.04
N ALA A 455 1.49 -11.20 13.36
CA ALA A 455 2.25 -10.33 12.46
C ALA A 455 3.62 -10.93 12.07
N LEU A 456 4.36 -11.48 13.04
CA LEU A 456 5.64 -12.15 12.78
C LEU A 456 5.44 -13.48 12.03
N GLY A 457 4.33 -14.19 12.24
CA GLY A 457 3.95 -15.36 11.44
C GLY A 457 3.71 -15.04 9.97
N GLU A 458 3.01 -13.95 9.67
CA GLU A 458 2.82 -13.45 8.30
C GLU A 458 4.16 -13.06 7.66
N LEU A 459 5.06 -12.43 8.42
CA LEU A 459 6.40 -12.12 7.94
C LEU A 459 7.24 -13.37 7.62
N LEU A 460 7.09 -14.44 8.40
CA LEU A 460 7.72 -15.72 8.08
C LEU A 460 7.10 -16.39 6.85
N GLU A 461 5.78 -16.26 6.65
CA GLU A 461 5.14 -16.70 5.41
C GLU A 461 5.65 -15.92 4.18
N LEU A 462 5.85 -14.61 4.32
CA LEU A 462 6.48 -13.78 3.28
C LEU A 462 7.90 -14.28 2.96
N ASP A 463 8.75 -14.53 3.96
CA ASP A 463 10.10 -15.06 3.74
C ASP A 463 10.08 -16.43 3.04
N ASP A 464 9.17 -17.33 3.43
CA ASP A 464 9.00 -18.63 2.80
C ASP A 464 8.48 -18.52 1.36
N THR A 465 7.60 -17.55 1.11
CA THR A 465 7.08 -17.24 -0.24
C THR A 465 8.20 -16.72 -1.15
N VAL A 466 9.06 -15.84 -0.65
CA VAL A 466 10.22 -15.32 -1.38
C VAL A 466 11.17 -16.46 -1.71
N ARG A 467 11.47 -17.35 -0.75
CA ARG A 467 12.28 -18.56 -0.98
C ARG A 467 11.69 -19.42 -2.09
N ALA A 468 10.42 -19.78 -1.98
CA ALA A 468 9.73 -20.65 -2.93
C ALA A 468 9.65 -20.01 -4.33
N THR A 469 9.50 -18.69 -4.40
CA THR A 469 9.50 -17.93 -5.66
C THR A 469 10.84 -17.99 -6.37
N ILE A 470 11.95 -17.80 -5.65
CA ILE A 470 13.30 -17.95 -6.22
C ILE A 470 13.48 -19.38 -6.77
N GLU A 471 13.13 -20.40 -5.99
CA GLU A 471 13.21 -21.81 -6.43
C GLU A 471 12.33 -22.10 -7.65
N LYS A 472 11.13 -21.50 -7.71
CA LYS A 472 10.21 -21.64 -8.84
C LYS A 472 10.80 -21.02 -10.10
N LEU A 473 11.32 -19.80 -10.00
CA LEU A 473 11.94 -19.10 -11.13
C LEU A 473 13.21 -19.79 -11.62
N GLU A 474 14.00 -20.40 -10.73
CA GLU A 474 15.12 -21.26 -11.12
C GLU A 474 14.64 -22.46 -11.94
N LYS A 475 13.62 -23.19 -11.45
CA LYS A 475 13.04 -24.35 -12.14
C LYS A 475 12.44 -23.99 -13.51
N LEU A 476 11.86 -22.80 -13.64
CA LEU A 476 11.31 -22.29 -14.90
C LEU A 476 12.38 -21.76 -15.86
N GLY A 477 13.63 -21.58 -15.39
CA GLY A 477 14.69 -20.92 -16.16
C GLY A 477 14.40 -19.44 -16.39
N GLN A 478 13.75 -18.78 -15.44
CA GLN A 478 13.36 -17.37 -15.49
C GLN A 478 14.08 -16.50 -14.45
N LEU A 479 14.80 -17.08 -13.47
CA LEU A 479 15.43 -16.29 -12.40
C LEU A 479 16.35 -15.17 -12.93
N GLU A 480 17.20 -15.46 -13.92
CA GLU A 480 18.14 -14.48 -14.48
C GLU A 480 17.46 -13.40 -15.34
N ASP A 481 16.20 -13.62 -15.75
CA ASP A 481 15.38 -12.66 -16.50
C ASP A 481 14.45 -11.85 -15.56
N THR A 482 14.42 -12.15 -14.26
CA THR A 482 13.48 -11.59 -13.29
C THR A 482 14.18 -10.73 -12.24
N LEU A 483 13.77 -9.46 -12.12
CA LEU A 483 14.07 -8.63 -10.96
C LEU A 483 13.11 -9.01 -9.82
N ILE A 484 13.65 -9.35 -8.65
CA ILE A 484 12.87 -9.59 -7.43
C ILE A 484 13.18 -8.46 -6.47
N VAL A 485 12.14 -7.75 -6.03
CA VAL A 485 12.21 -6.69 -5.01
C VAL A 485 11.31 -7.11 -3.84
N VAL A 486 11.82 -7.00 -2.62
CA VAL A 486 11.01 -7.12 -1.39
C VAL A 486 11.14 -5.83 -0.60
N THR A 487 10.02 -5.22 -0.26
CA THR A 487 9.97 -3.99 0.53
C THR A 487 8.71 -3.95 1.38
N ALA A 488 8.52 -2.87 2.12
CA ALA A 488 7.24 -2.50 2.74
C ALA A 488 6.74 -1.19 2.12
N ASP A 489 5.50 -0.83 2.38
CA ASP A 489 4.90 0.46 2.00
C ASP A 489 5.14 1.53 3.10
N HIS A 490 5.06 1.12 4.36
CA HIS A 490 5.40 1.90 5.55
C HIS A 490 5.89 1.00 6.70
N GLY A 491 6.26 1.59 7.83
CA GLY A 491 6.73 0.84 9.00
C GLY A 491 5.85 1.07 10.22
N HIS A 492 5.79 0.09 11.13
CA HIS A 492 5.29 0.28 12.49
C HIS A 492 6.42 0.55 13.49
N GLY A 493 6.11 1.26 14.58
CA GLY A 493 7.06 1.57 15.66
C GLY A 493 7.40 0.38 16.56
N PHE A 494 7.51 -0.83 16.01
CA PHE A 494 7.73 -2.09 16.71
C PHE A 494 9.20 -2.29 17.13
N ASP A 495 9.44 -2.79 18.34
CA ASP A 495 10.77 -3.21 18.80
C ASP A 495 10.69 -4.35 19.84
N VAL A 496 11.82 -5.01 20.11
CA VAL A 496 12.01 -6.04 21.12
C VAL A 496 13.09 -5.58 22.10
N THR A 497 12.73 -5.40 23.38
CA THR A 497 13.64 -4.83 24.39
C THR A 497 14.08 -5.83 25.44
N GLY A 498 13.62 -7.08 25.37
CA GLY A 498 13.98 -8.14 26.31
C GLY A 498 13.15 -9.41 26.13
N SER A 499 12.93 -10.14 27.22
CA SER A 499 12.07 -11.32 27.26
C SER A 499 11.02 -11.20 28.37
N VAL A 500 9.98 -12.02 28.32
CA VAL A 500 8.98 -12.14 29.38
C VAL A 500 8.86 -13.60 29.82
N ASP A 501 8.86 -13.84 31.14
CA ASP A 501 8.46 -15.12 31.74
C ASP A 501 6.93 -15.15 31.95
N THR A 502 6.19 -15.70 30.99
CA THR A 502 4.72 -15.64 30.95
C THR A 502 4.06 -16.44 32.07
N GLU A 503 4.71 -17.48 32.59
CA GLU A 503 4.24 -18.24 33.76
C GLU A 503 4.45 -17.43 35.05
N TYR A 504 5.59 -16.75 35.19
CA TYR A 504 5.84 -15.89 36.34
C TYR A 504 4.87 -14.71 36.36
N MET A 505 4.59 -14.10 35.20
CA MET A 505 3.64 -13.00 35.06
C MET A 505 2.23 -13.42 35.49
N GLU A 506 1.72 -14.53 34.98
CA GLU A 506 0.39 -15.07 35.32
C GLU A 506 0.25 -15.35 36.83
N ALA A 507 1.34 -15.79 37.48
CA ALA A 507 1.34 -16.09 38.90
C ALA A 507 1.29 -14.85 39.83
N GLN A 508 1.44 -13.62 39.32
CA GLN A 508 1.38 -12.41 40.15
C GLN A 508 -0.06 -11.87 40.28
N GLU A 509 -0.41 -11.41 41.48
CA GLU A 509 -1.77 -10.93 41.79
C GLU A 509 -2.03 -9.46 41.41
N ASP A 510 -0.98 -8.65 41.26
CA ASP A 510 -1.10 -7.21 40.98
C ASP A 510 -0.25 -6.76 39.77
N ASP A 511 -0.75 -5.75 39.06
CA ASP A 511 -0.14 -5.21 37.83
C ASP A 511 1.31 -4.74 38.03
N ARG A 512 1.66 -4.23 39.22
CA ARG A 512 3.01 -3.76 39.49
C ARG A 512 3.98 -4.93 39.64
N SER A 513 3.57 -6.01 40.31
CA SER A 513 4.37 -7.21 40.48
C SER A 513 4.54 -7.98 39.18
N LYS A 514 3.53 -7.98 38.28
CA LYS A 514 3.60 -8.61 36.95
C LYS A 514 4.78 -8.12 36.11
N ARG A 515 5.14 -6.84 36.24
CA ARG A 515 6.29 -6.24 35.54
C ARG A 515 7.63 -6.88 35.90
N ASN A 516 7.75 -7.58 37.04
CA ASN A 516 8.97 -8.30 37.40
C ASN A 516 9.21 -9.55 36.53
N ALA A 517 8.23 -9.96 35.72
CA ALA A 517 8.41 -11.01 34.71
C ALA A 517 9.28 -10.57 33.52
N VAL A 518 9.46 -9.26 33.33
CA VAL A 518 10.22 -8.70 32.19
C VAL A 518 11.72 -8.77 32.48
N GLY A 519 12.43 -9.55 31.68
CA GLY A 519 13.88 -9.69 31.69
C GLY A 519 14.56 -8.75 30.70
N TYR A 520 15.48 -7.91 31.18
CA TYR A 520 16.27 -6.98 30.37
C TYR A 520 17.79 -7.23 30.55
N TYR A 521 18.60 -6.85 29.56
CA TYR A 521 20.04 -7.14 29.49
C TYR A 521 20.36 -8.64 29.71
N GLU A 522 21.18 -8.98 30.73
CA GLU A 522 21.54 -10.37 31.06
C GLU A 522 20.30 -11.21 31.42
N ASN A 523 19.27 -10.58 32.01
CA ASN A 523 18.05 -11.27 32.41
C ASN A 523 17.11 -11.56 31.24
N SER A 524 17.38 -11.06 30.03
CA SER A 524 16.62 -11.42 28.83
C SER A 524 16.85 -12.87 28.38
N GLY A 525 17.92 -13.52 28.86
CA GLY A 525 18.15 -14.95 28.66
C GLY A 525 18.09 -15.40 27.18
N LEU A 526 17.56 -16.60 26.95
CA LEU A 526 17.29 -17.15 25.63
C LEU A 526 15.78 -17.37 25.48
N SER A 527 15.21 -16.94 24.36
CA SER A 527 13.81 -17.24 24.05
C SER A 527 13.60 -18.74 23.81
N GLN A 528 12.37 -19.20 24.03
CA GLN A 528 12.01 -20.62 23.93
C GLN A 528 11.26 -21.00 22.64
N TYR A 529 11.05 -20.08 21.70
CA TYR A 529 10.38 -20.35 20.42
C TYR A 529 10.99 -21.54 19.64
N THR A 530 12.31 -21.72 19.71
CA THR A 530 13.03 -22.80 18.99
C THR A 530 13.33 -24.04 19.85
N VAL A 531 12.84 -24.08 21.10
CA VAL A 531 13.04 -25.20 22.03
C VAL A 531 11.75 -26.02 22.11
N ALA A 532 11.75 -27.22 21.54
CA ALA A 532 10.58 -28.09 21.59
C ALA A 532 10.36 -28.66 23.01
N GLY A 533 9.30 -28.20 23.69
CA GLY A 533 8.80 -28.81 24.93
C GLY A 533 8.08 -30.15 24.68
N SER A 534 7.80 -30.92 25.74
CA SER A 534 7.01 -32.16 25.64
C SER A 534 5.53 -31.92 25.29
N ASN A 535 5.01 -30.72 25.59
CA ASN A 535 3.63 -30.29 25.34
C ASN A 535 3.54 -29.11 24.35
N ALA A 536 4.61 -28.83 23.60
CA ALA A 536 4.65 -27.73 22.64
C ALA A 536 3.68 -27.98 21.48
N LEU A 537 2.91 -26.95 21.09
CA LEU A 537 2.24 -26.90 19.77
C LEU A 537 3.32 -26.86 18.70
N ARG A 538 3.61 -28.01 18.09
CA ARG A 538 4.68 -28.16 17.11
C ARG A 538 4.11 -28.00 15.71
N TYR A 539 4.64 -27.04 14.96
CA TYR A 539 4.54 -27.05 13.51
C TYR A 539 5.79 -27.75 12.93
N SER A 540 5.60 -28.61 11.94
CA SER A 540 6.69 -29.38 11.32
C SER A 540 6.90 -29.02 9.86
N GLU A 541 7.41 -27.82 9.59
CA GLU A 541 8.15 -27.58 8.34
C GLU A 541 9.46 -26.82 8.60
N GLY A 542 10.57 -27.53 8.41
CA GLY A 542 11.88 -26.92 8.17
C GLY A 542 12.45 -26.05 9.29
N VAL A 543 13.43 -25.24 8.92
CA VAL A 543 14.19 -24.31 9.79
C VAL A 543 13.65 -22.87 9.71
N HIS A 544 12.43 -22.71 9.21
CA HIS A 544 11.86 -21.42 8.76
C HIS A 544 10.68 -20.94 9.61
N PHE A 545 10.18 -21.77 10.53
CA PHE A 545 9.14 -21.43 11.50
C PHE A 545 9.58 -21.88 12.90
N PRO A 546 9.07 -21.25 13.98
CA PRO A 546 9.40 -21.64 15.34
C PRO A 546 8.91 -23.06 15.66
N ALA A 547 9.55 -23.70 16.64
CA ALA A 547 9.15 -25.02 17.11
C ALA A 547 7.87 -24.99 17.98
N GLN A 548 7.54 -23.83 18.53
CA GLN A 548 6.30 -23.53 19.26
C GLN A 548 5.98 -22.04 19.21
N TRP A 549 4.69 -21.69 19.28
CA TRP A 549 4.21 -20.31 19.25
C TRP A 549 3.85 -19.73 20.62
N ASP A 550 3.67 -20.58 21.64
CA ASP A 550 3.37 -20.15 23.02
C ASP A 550 4.49 -20.56 24.00
N PRO A 551 5.70 -19.98 23.90
CA PRO A 551 6.78 -20.30 24.82
C PRO A 551 6.62 -19.61 26.18
N ARG A 552 7.14 -20.22 27.26
CA ARG A 552 7.24 -19.55 28.58
C ARG A 552 8.12 -18.31 28.54
N TYR A 553 9.30 -18.39 27.90
CA TYR A 553 10.19 -17.24 27.69
C TYR A 553 9.98 -16.68 26.28
N THR A 554 9.12 -15.67 26.21
CA THR A 554 8.71 -14.98 24.98
C THR A 554 9.44 -13.64 24.81
N LEU A 555 9.19 -12.92 23.71
CA LEU A 555 9.74 -11.58 23.47
C LEU A 555 9.02 -10.54 24.33
N HIS A 556 9.77 -9.61 24.93
CA HIS A 556 9.21 -8.36 25.42
C HIS A 556 9.16 -7.38 24.23
N SER A 557 8.08 -7.51 23.45
CA SER A 557 7.85 -6.77 22.21
C SER A 557 6.73 -5.74 22.36
N GLY A 558 6.81 -4.65 21.61
CA GLY A 558 5.74 -3.65 21.58
C GLY A 558 5.93 -2.60 20.50
N VAL A 559 4.85 -1.90 20.17
CA VAL A 559 4.90 -0.69 19.33
C VAL A 559 5.01 0.57 20.18
N GLY A 560 5.49 1.68 19.61
CA GLY A 560 5.61 2.97 20.33
C GLY A 560 4.31 3.78 20.45
N ALA A 561 3.26 3.42 19.70
CA ALA A 561 1.99 4.13 19.67
C ALA A 561 0.83 3.13 19.66
N PHE A 562 0.00 3.17 20.71
CA PHE A 562 -1.07 2.20 20.98
C PHE A 562 -2.16 2.80 21.87
N PRO A 563 -3.38 2.23 21.88
CA PRO A 563 -4.44 2.61 22.82
C PRO A 563 -4.17 2.02 24.21
N ASP A 564 -4.96 2.44 25.19
CA ASP A 564 -5.10 1.71 26.45
C ASP A 564 -5.38 0.22 26.17
N HIS A 565 -4.58 -0.69 26.73
CA HIS A 565 -4.77 -2.14 26.55
C HIS A 565 -4.26 -2.94 27.76
N ARG A 566 -4.54 -4.25 27.77
CA ARG A 566 -3.91 -5.20 28.71
C ARG A 566 -2.87 -6.04 27.98
N GLU A 567 -1.79 -6.40 28.65
CA GLU A 567 -0.71 -7.18 28.04
C GLU A 567 -0.25 -8.33 28.95
N ASP A 568 -0.23 -9.55 28.42
CA ASP A 568 0.34 -10.76 29.06
C ASP A 568 1.42 -11.47 28.23
N TYR A 569 1.74 -10.95 27.05
CA TYR A 569 2.73 -11.45 26.09
C TYR A 569 2.48 -12.89 25.63
N ARG A 570 1.25 -13.39 25.79
CA ARG A 570 0.86 -14.71 25.32
C ARG A 570 0.24 -14.61 23.94
N VAL A 571 0.45 -15.65 23.16
CA VAL A 571 -0.23 -15.80 21.87
C VAL A 571 -1.73 -15.95 22.09
N HIS A 572 -2.53 -15.22 21.33
CA HIS A 572 -3.99 -15.26 21.45
C HIS A 572 -4.56 -16.41 20.59
N SER A 573 -4.98 -17.53 21.22
CA SER A 573 -5.36 -18.75 20.49
C SER A 573 -6.68 -18.66 19.72
N GLU A 574 -7.61 -17.82 20.18
CA GLU A 574 -9.00 -17.77 19.68
C GLU A 574 -9.23 -16.73 18.57
N GLY A 575 -8.16 -16.23 17.95
CA GLY A 575 -8.19 -15.25 16.85
C GLY A 575 -7.30 -14.04 17.12
N PRO A 576 -7.33 -13.02 16.24
CA PRO A 576 -6.63 -11.76 16.44
C PRO A 576 -7.00 -11.05 17.75
N ARG A 577 -6.10 -10.21 18.25
CA ARG A 577 -6.37 -9.36 19.41
C ARG A 577 -7.37 -8.24 19.12
N GLU A 578 -8.07 -7.83 20.16
CA GLU A 578 -8.95 -6.65 20.19
C GLU A 578 -8.52 -5.77 21.39
N PRO A 579 -7.47 -4.95 21.25
CA PRO A 579 -6.79 -4.33 22.40
C PRO A 579 -7.67 -3.31 23.14
N ALA A 580 -8.54 -2.60 22.44
CA ALA A 580 -9.45 -1.61 23.00
C ALA A 580 -10.87 -1.72 22.42
N VAL A 581 -11.86 -1.36 23.23
CA VAL A 581 -13.29 -1.37 22.90
C VAL A 581 -13.91 0.00 23.16
N LYS A 582 -14.96 0.34 22.39
CA LYS A 582 -15.63 1.63 22.49
C LYS A 582 -16.49 1.71 23.75
N ASP A 583 -16.27 2.74 24.56
CA ASP A 583 -17.10 3.16 25.69
C ASP A 583 -17.88 4.44 25.33
N GLU A 584 -19.16 4.50 25.67
CA GLU A 584 -20.06 5.61 25.31
C GLU A 584 -19.61 6.98 25.85
N LYS A 585 -18.83 7.03 26.93
CA LYS A 585 -18.45 8.27 27.61
C LYS A 585 -16.95 8.55 27.60
N LYS A 586 -16.13 7.52 27.41
CA LYS A 586 -14.67 7.60 27.58
C LYS A 586 -13.89 7.45 26.27
N GLY A 587 -14.56 7.23 25.14
CA GLY A 587 -13.89 6.84 23.92
C GLY A 587 -13.46 5.38 23.97
N TYR A 588 -12.35 5.03 23.35
CA TYR A 588 -11.79 3.69 23.43
C TYR A 588 -11.09 3.47 24.77
N VAL A 589 -11.36 2.31 25.37
CA VAL A 589 -10.76 1.87 26.63
C VAL A 589 -10.23 0.45 26.48
N ALA A 590 -9.27 0.06 27.32
CA ALA A 590 -8.69 -1.28 27.30
C ALA A 590 -9.76 -2.39 27.37
N ASN A 591 -9.67 -3.35 26.45
CA ASN A 591 -10.53 -4.52 26.46
C ASN A 591 -10.03 -5.53 27.51
N TYR A 592 -10.74 -5.64 28.63
CA TYR A 592 -10.34 -6.58 29.69
C TYR A 592 -10.33 -8.04 29.23
N LYS A 593 -11.17 -8.40 28.24
CA LYS A 593 -11.29 -9.77 27.76
C LYS A 593 -10.12 -10.20 26.88
N ASP A 594 -9.45 -9.24 26.24
CA ASP A 594 -8.32 -9.48 25.31
C ASP A 594 -7.14 -10.16 26.00
N ALA A 595 -6.76 -9.68 27.19
CA ALA A 595 -5.69 -10.26 28.00
C ALA A 595 -6.05 -10.23 29.49
N VAL A 596 -6.91 -11.18 29.91
CA VAL A 596 -7.40 -11.28 31.30
C VAL A 596 -6.25 -11.45 32.29
N SER A 597 -5.20 -12.17 31.91
CA SER A 597 -4.01 -12.41 32.73
C SER A 597 -3.00 -11.26 32.67
N GLY A 598 -3.21 -10.27 31.80
CA GLY A 598 -2.28 -9.15 31.58
C GLY A 598 -2.29 -8.10 32.68
N PHE A 599 -1.42 -7.11 32.55
CA PHE A 599 -1.46 -5.87 33.33
C PHE A 599 -1.91 -4.71 32.45
N MET A 600 -2.41 -3.63 33.04
CA MET A 600 -2.80 -2.43 32.29
C MET A 600 -1.56 -1.72 31.71
N VAL A 601 -1.64 -1.37 30.42
CA VAL A 601 -0.70 -0.49 29.73
C VAL A 601 -1.45 0.76 29.29
N ASP A 602 -1.08 1.91 29.87
CA ASP A 602 -1.68 3.20 29.54
C ASP A 602 -1.23 3.64 28.13
N GLY A 603 -2.20 3.96 27.29
CA GLY A 603 -2.02 4.32 25.88
C GLY A 603 -1.32 5.65 25.67
N THR A 604 -0.75 5.82 24.47
CA THR A 604 -0.10 7.06 24.03
C THR A 604 -0.84 7.76 22.89
N LEU A 605 -1.90 7.12 22.38
CA LEU A 605 -2.77 7.67 21.35
C LEU A 605 -3.97 8.43 21.94
N PRO A 606 -4.62 9.30 21.14
CA PRO A 606 -5.86 9.94 21.56
C PRO A 606 -6.97 8.91 21.83
N LEU A 607 -7.99 9.32 22.59
CA LEU A 607 -9.07 8.45 23.08
C LEU A 607 -10.02 7.94 21.98
N ASP A 608 -9.84 8.36 20.73
CA ASP A 608 -10.57 7.87 19.56
C ASP A 608 -9.84 6.73 18.82
N ALA A 609 -8.60 6.43 19.20
CA ALA A 609 -7.83 5.34 18.62
C ALA A 609 -8.12 4.00 19.33
N ALA A 610 -8.47 2.98 18.55
CA ALA A 610 -8.75 1.63 19.04
C ALA A 610 -7.55 0.66 18.92
N GLN A 611 -6.50 1.07 18.20
CA GLN A 611 -5.44 0.20 17.69
C GLN A 611 -4.13 0.99 17.55
N GLY A 612 -3.01 0.29 17.33
CA GLY A 612 -1.72 0.90 16.99
C GLY A 612 -1.79 1.70 15.69
N VAL A 613 -0.72 2.42 15.36
CA VAL A 613 -0.62 3.22 14.14
C VAL A 613 0.74 3.05 13.46
N HIS A 614 0.83 3.51 12.22
CA HIS A 614 2.08 3.55 11.44
C HIS A 614 3.13 4.48 12.08
N SER A 615 4.35 4.41 11.57
CA SER A 615 5.51 5.19 12.01
C SER A 615 6.35 5.69 10.83
N LEU A 616 7.19 6.70 11.09
CA LEU A 616 8.12 7.30 10.11
C LEU A 616 9.35 6.42 9.81
N THR A 617 9.40 5.18 10.32
CA THR A 617 10.57 4.30 10.17
C THR A 617 10.87 4.04 8.70
N ASP A 618 12.10 4.35 8.26
CA ASP A 618 12.59 3.92 6.95
C ASP A 618 12.52 2.39 6.85
N VAL A 619 11.97 1.88 5.74
CA VAL A 619 11.74 0.44 5.58
C VAL A 619 12.77 -0.21 4.65
N PRO A 620 13.16 -1.47 4.89
CA PRO A 620 14.22 -2.13 4.13
C PRO A 620 13.74 -2.52 2.73
N VAL A 621 14.66 -2.46 1.76
CA VAL A 621 14.45 -2.90 0.38
C VAL A 621 15.50 -3.97 0.05
N PHE A 622 15.05 -5.18 -0.29
CA PHE A 622 15.91 -6.28 -0.72
C PHE A 622 15.76 -6.47 -2.22
N ALA A 623 16.86 -6.49 -2.98
CA ALA A 623 16.81 -6.71 -4.43
C ALA A 623 17.75 -7.81 -4.93
N ARG A 624 17.27 -8.59 -5.92
CA ARG A 624 18.01 -9.66 -6.61
C ARG A 624 17.65 -9.67 -8.10
N GLY A 625 18.63 -10.01 -8.93
CA GLY A 625 18.44 -10.21 -10.37
C GLY A 625 18.96 -9.03 -11.18
N PRO A 626 18.51 -8.85 -12.43
CA PRO A 626 18.89 -7.71 -13.24
C PRO A 626 18.61 -6.38 -12.52
N CYS A 627 19.55 -5.43 -12.58
CA CYS A 627 19.44 -4.11 -11.96
C CYS A 627 19.39 -4.07 -10.43
N GLN A 628 19.67 -5.17 -9.74
CA GLN A 628 19.68 -5.21 -8.28
C GLN A 628 20.56 -4.12 -7.65
N GLU A 629 21.64 -3.69 -8.32
CA GLU A 629 22.56 -2.65 -7.85
C GLU A 629 21.90 -1.27 -7.67
N LEU A 630 20.74 -1.01 -8.29
CA LEU A 630 20.01 0.25 -8.17
C LEU A 630 19.32 0.42 -6.81
N PHE A 631 19.11 -0.67 -6.08
CA PHE A 631 18.35 -0.71 -4.82
C PHE A 631 19.25 -0.66 -3.58
N GLY A 632 20.52 -0.28 -3.71
CA GLY A 632 21.43 -0.09 -2.59
C GLY A 632 21.43 1.36 -2.09
N GLY A 633 21.50 1.56 -0.78
CA GLY A 633 21.58 2.89 -0.16
C GLY A 633 20.28 3.31 0.54
N VAL A 634 20.09 4.61 0.73
CA VAL A 634 18.88 5.21 1.32
C VAL A 634 18.31 6.21 0.33
N TYR A 635 17.03 6.08 -0.01
CA TYR A 635 16.39 6.84 -1.09
C TYR A 635 14.90 7.05 -0.83
N SER A 636 14.20 7.82 -1.67
CA SER A 636 12.76 8.06 -1.53
C SER A 636 11.96 6.86 -2.04
N SER A 637 10.75 6.63 -1.53
CA SER A 637 9.90 5.52 -2.02
C SER A 637 9.64 5.58 -3.52
N ILE A 638 9.58 6.79 -4.11
CA ILE A 638 9.41 6.97 -5.56
C ILE A 638 10.56 6.38 -6.37
N ASP A 639 11.76 6.27 -5.80
CA ASP A 639 12.92 5.71 -6.50
C ASP A 639 12.75 4.22 -6.79
N ILE A 640 11.90 3.51 -6.04
CA ILE A 640 11.55 2.11 -6.34
C ILE A 640 10.85 2.02 -7.70
N PHE A 641 9.88 2.89 -7.98
CA PHE A 641 9.25 2.99 -9.31
C PHE A 641 10.29 3.26 -10.40
N PHE A 642 11.13 4.28 -10.22
CA PHE A 642 12.13 4.64 -11.23
C PHE A 642 13.16 3.55 -11.49
N ASN A 643 13.61 2.86 -10.44
CA ASN A 643 14.52 1.73 -10.56
C ASN A 643 13.88 0.55 -11.31
N MET A 644 12.61 0.25 -11.05
CA MET A 644 11.86 -0.77 -11.80
C MET A 644 11.64 -0.34 -13.26
N ALA A 645 11.28 0.92 -13.50
CA ALA A 645 11.07 1.48 -14.83
C ALA A 645 12.35 1.49 -15.66
N GLU A 646 13.50 1.83 -15.07
CA GLU A 646 14.82 1.68 -15.68
C GLU A 646 15.08 0.21 -16.05
N CYS A 647 14.82 -0.71 -15.13
CA CYS A 647 15.11 -2.12 -15.38
C CYS A 647 14.22 -2.75 -16.46
N LEU A 648 12.96 -2.32 -16.54
CA LEU A 648 12.01 -2.69 -17.58
C LEU A 648 12.21 -1.90 -18.88
N GLY A 649 13.03 -0.84 -18.88
CA GLY A 649 13.30 0.00 -20.04
C GLY A 649 12.10 0.82 -20.49
N LEU A 650 11.31 1.35 -19.53
CA LEU A 650 10.02 2.01 -19.78
C LEU A 650 10.12 3.50 -20.15
N SER A 651 11.33 4.05 -20.26
CA SER A 651 11.52 5.44 -20.67
C SER A 651 11.23 5.61 -22.17
N GLU A 652 10.34 6.54 -22.52
CA GLU A 652 9.98 6.88 -23.90
C GLU A 652 10.42 8.31 -24.24
N THR A 653 11.56 8.43 -24.93
CA THR A 653 12.14 9.75 -25.26
C THR A 653 11.63 10.37 -26.56
N LYS A 654 10.64 9.74 -27.20
CA LYS A 654 10.04 10.20 -28.47
C LYS A 654 8.54 9.95 -28.49
N ARG A 655 7.79 10.97 -28.92
CA ARG A 655 6.34 10.86 -29.17
C ARG A 655 6.08 9.96 -30.38
N ASN A 656 5.64 8.73 -30.14
CA ASN A 656 5.20 7.81 -31.19
C ASN A 656 3.66 7.88 -31.34
N GLY A 657 3.12 8.75 -32.22
CA GLY A 657 1.68 8.75 -32.56
C GLY A 657 0.96 10.10 -32.53
N LYS A 658 -0.32 10.09 -32.94
CA LYS A 658 -1.21 11.26 -33.09
C LYS A 658 -1.50 11.93 -31.73
N PRO A 659 -1.77 13.25 -31.68
CA PRO A 659 -2.19 13.92 -30.45
C PRO A 659 -3.45 13.30 -29.85
N PRO A 660 -3.64 13.34 -28.51
CA PRO A 660 -4.93 13.04 -27.90
C PRO A 660 -5.98 13.95 -28.58
N HIS A 661 -7.07 13.36 -29.03
CA HIS A 661 -8.22 14.17 -29.43
C HIS A 661 -8.85 14.67 -28.13
N GLY A 662 -9.06 15.98 -28.00
CA GLY A 662 -9.78 16.56 -26.86
C GLY A 662 -11.11 15.82 -26.67
N GLY A 663 -11.13 14.91 -25.71
CA GLY A 663 -12.36 14.29 -25.22
C GLY A 663 -13.12 15.40 -24.53
N LYS A 664 -14.38 15.59 -24.90
CA LYS A 664 -15.29 16.38 -24.08
C LYS A 664 -15.45 15.64 -22.76
N ALA A 665 -15.13 16.34 -21.67
CA ALA A 665 -15.45 15.95 -20.31
C ALA A 665 -16.94 15.61 -20.18
#